data_AF-A0A950AH06-F1
#
_entry.id   AF-A0A950AH06-F1
#
_cell.length_a   1.000
_cell.length_b   1.000
_cell.length_c   1.000
_cell.angle_alpha   90.00
_cell.angle_beta   90.00
_cell.angle_gamma   90.00
#
_symmetry.space_group_name_H-M   'P 1'
#
loop_
_entity.id
_entity.type
_entity.pdbx_description
1 polymer ?
#
loop_
_entity_poly.entity_id
_entity_poly.type
_entity_poly.pdbx_seq_one_letter_code
_entity_poly.pdbx_strand_id
1 'polypeptide(L)'
;GIDFAERSDPAGRRVAFLFPGQGAQRPEMLGELAVAFPEIRRAFEAIDAALRTLGRPVIGPKVFPPPGFDEGERARQGAALADPEVAQPALAAASVGLLRLLESLGVRPEVFAGHSYGELVALHAAGAFSVEALAELSEARGRFLKAAVGDEPGAMAALVVGPEQVAAILDGLEGVAAVNWNGPSQTVISGTRAAVAEAVERARRAGVRGQVLPVACAFHSPLVAGAREPLATLASLIGMKPPRLPIFSNVTAAPYPAEVDAIAAQLGDHLTRPVRFAEMVEAMHADGARIFVEVGPGAALTGMVGSILGDRPHLAVACEPPGQRGLPGLLMTLGRLLVAGVPLRLDRLTAGRAARRLDPTRFTAEPDAEPLPPSAWLVNGSRARPASGPEPARLGVGPALPAPGPALSRNGTAHAPHKNGTVLPEFGARPLTSAASGPSDGVERAFVEFQKTMQAFLEVQRTAMLTLLTGQGAPDLPSRPLPIEGEPDLLRRAPAAPPARVEPAPPKPVSAPERLGREELAARLLAIVRERTGYPAEMLRLDLDLEADLGIDSIKRVEILGSLREALPSSAFGSDSEMMDQLSRARTLGAIVDRLARALDAIRPCEAATGPPKPPAPARGQAHEPDARVRRLTLEAVAAPLPRCPRGTGLMAGGLVLVTDDRQGVARAVAADLRAKGHPVIRVGHGSAPLAGPGETVECSDLTSPAEVAALLDRVRGLGPLAGIVHALPLREMPPAGLDPQAWSSRLGPEVRGLFLLARASADDLARAAGRGGACLIAATAMGGGFATAGQVPADFFPGHGAVAGLVKTLAREWPRSVRVRVVDLDPLLDVELLAADLVQEVEARDGCAEVGYVHRRRMVLRAVEAALPDSEGLGVALAPGEPLLITGGARGITAAVAADLARRWRPTLLLVGTSPLPSKHEDPATHGVTAPGELKAILHQALARGEAQVSPTELERAYQALRRQREIRENLKIFQEAGATVEYARADVRDAETMRRVLDRWRERFGP
;
A
#
# COMPACT_ATOMS: atom_id res chain seq x y z
N GLY A 1 3.92 -18.26 -18.04
CA GLY A 1 4.04 -19.63 -18.57
C GLY A 1 5.51 -19.98 -18.63
N ILE A 2 5.88 -20.99 -19.42
CA ILE A 2 7.26 -21.20 -19.86
C ILE A 2 7.32 -20.72 -21.31
N ASP A 3 8.00 -19.60 -21.55
CA ASP A 3 8.25 -19.11 -22.91
C ASP A 3 9.52 -19.82 -23.44
N PHE A 4 9.48 -20.36 -24.67
CA PHE A 4 10.60 -21.08 -25.29
C PHE A 4 10.71 -20.77 -26.80
N ALA A 5 11.86 -21.08 -27.40
CA ALA A 5 12.09 -20.94 -28.84
C ALA A 5 12.94 -22.11 -29.35
N GLU A 6 12.52 -22.77 -30.43
CA GLU A 6 13.22 -23.93 -31.01
C GLU A 6 14.55 -23.55 -31.69
N ARG A 7 14.67 -22.29 -32.14
CA ARG A 7 15.93 -21.69 -32.63
C ARG A 7 16.02 -20.24 -32.18
N SER A 8 16.97 -19.96 -31.29
CA SER A 8 17.43 -18.60 -30.97
C SER A 8 18.29 -18.07 -32.13
N ASP A 9 17.64 -17.71 -33.23
CA ASP A 9 18.29 -17.07 -34.38
C ASP A 9 18.06 -15.55 -34.33
N PRO A 10 19.04 -14.75 -33.87
CA PRO A 10 18.92 -13.29 -33.83
C PRO A 10 19.09 -12.64 -35.21
N ALA A 11 19.46 -13.38 -36.26
CA ALA A 11 19.67 -12.80 -37.59
C ALA A 11 18.33 -12.36 -38.22
N GLY A 12 18.21 -11.06 -38.52
CA GLY A 12 17.10 -10.52 -39.32
C GLY A 12 15.79 -10.26 -38.58
N ARG A 13 15.78 -10.20 -37.25
CA ARG A 13 14.59 -9.85 -36.43
C ARG A 13 14.74 -8.45 -35.82
N ARG A 14 14.27 -7.40 -36.51
CA ARG A 14 14.43 -6.02 -36.00
C ARG A 14 13.66 -5.80 -34.70
N VAL A 15 14.29 -5.09 -33.77
CA VAL A 15 13.68 -4.67 -32.49
C VAL A 15 13.05 -3.28 -32.62
N ALA A 16 11.73 -3.23 -32.41
CA ALA A 16 10.91 -2.02 -32.41
C ALA A 16 10.60 -1.56 -30.99
N PHE A 17 10.86 -0.29 -30.68
CA PHE A 17 10.41 0.35 -29.44
C PHE A 17 9.16 1.19 -29.70
N LEU A 18 8.10 0.91 -28.95
CA LEU A 18 6.78 1.53 -29.05
C LEU A 18 6.49 2.37 -27.80
N PHE A 19 6.23 3.67 -27.98
CA PHE A 19 5.96 4.58 -26.86
C PHE A 19 4.45 4.86 -26.69
N PRO A 20 3.86 4.63 -25.49
CA PRO A 20 2.41 4.81 -25.28
C PRO A 20 1.99 6.29 -25.21
N GLY A 21 0.73 6.55 -25.58
CA GLY A 21 0.12 7.88 -25.57
C GLY A 21 -0.58 8.25 -24.26
N GLN A 22 -1.23 9.42 -24.26
CA GLN A 22 -2.07 9.86 -23.14
C GLN A 22 -3.27 8.90 -22.95
N GLY A 23 -3.49 8.49 -21.71
CA GLY A 23 -4.36 7.38 -21.30
C GLY A 23 -3.59 6.29 -20.54
N ALA A 24 -2.27 6.17 -20.74
CA ALA A 24 -1.41 5.22 -20.02
C ALA A 24 -0.93 5.70 -18.64
N GLN A 25 -1.04 7.00 -18.34
CA GLN A 25 -0.59 7.58 -17.06
C GLN A 25 -1.50 7.18 -15.89
N ARG A 26 -0.89 6.92 -14.73
CA ARG A 26 -1.58 6.62 -13.48
C ARG A 26 -0.69 6.97 -12.27
N PRO A 27 -1.26 7.27 -11.09
CA PRO A 27 -0.46 7.36 -9.86
C PRO A 27 0.34 6.07 -9.63
N GLU A 28 1.53 6.20 -9.04
CA GLU A 28 2.47 5.11 -8.78
C GLU A 28 2.86 4.30 -10.04
N MET A 29 2.89 4.93 -11.22
CA MET A 29 3.48 4.31 -12.43
C MET A 29 4.99 4.19 -12.30
N LEU A 30 5.53 3.00 -12.56
CA LEU A 30 6.95 2.65 -12.42
C LEU A 30 7.57 2.89 -11.02
N GLY A 31 6.79 3.20 -9.97
CA GLY A 31 7.33 3.64 -8.67
C GLY A 31 8.29 2.64 -8.01
N GLU A 32 8.07 1.34 -8.18
CA GLU A 32 9.02 0.30 -7.74
C GLU A 32 10.35 0.35 -8.50
N LEU A 33 10.27 0.59 -9.81
CA LEU A 33 11.43 0.64 -10.70
C LEU A 33 12.20 1.97 -10.52
N ALA A 34 11.53 3.06 -10.14
CA ALA A 34 12.17 4.32 -9.74
C ALA A 34 12.95 4.21 -8.41
N VAL A 35 12.51 3.34 -7.49
CA VAL A 35 13.28 2.99 -6.30
C VAL A 35 14.45 2.06 -6.66
N ALA A 36 14.19 1.02 -7.48
CA ALA A 36 15.18 -0.01 -7.81
C ALA A 36 16.28 0.42 -8.80
N PHE A 37 15.99 1.32 -9.74
CA PHE A 37 16.88 1.71 -10.84
C PHE A 37 17.05 3.24 -10.92
N PRO A 38 18.29 3.77 -10.83
CA PRO A 38 18.53 5.21 -10.88
C PRO A 38 18.20 5.84 -12.24
N GLU A 39 18.19 5.07 -13.34
CA GLU A 39 17.85 5.53 -14.70
C GLU A 39 16.44 6.13 -14.76
N ILE A 40 15.47 5.46 -14.14
CA ILE A 40 14.06 5.89 -14.11
C ILE A 40 13.90 7.11 -13.21
N ARG A 41 14.47 7.07 -11.99
CA ARG A 41 14.40 8.21 -11.07
C ARG A 41 15.03 9.47 -11.67
N ARG A 42 16.19 9.34 -12.32
CA ARG A 42 16.87 10.45 -13.01
C ARG A 42 16.09 11.00 -14.19
N ALA A 43 15.20 10.22 -14.82
CA ALA A 43 14.31 10.75 -15.85
C ALA A 43 13.23 11.67 -15.24
N PHE A 44 12.59 11.27 -14.13
CA PHE A 44 11.69 12.15 -13.38
C PHE A 44 12.41 13.39 -12.83
N GLU A 45 13.59 13.22 -12.21
CA GLU A 45 14.40 14.34 -11.68
C GLU A 45 14.79 15.35 -12.77
N ALA A 46 15.13 14.88 -13.99
CA ALA A 46 15.50 15.74 -15.12
C ALA A 46 14.30 16.51 -15.70
N ILE A 47 13.15 15.84 -15.92
CA ILE A 47 11.93 16.50 -16.39
C ILE A 47 11.47 17.53 -15.34
N ASP A 48 11.46 17.19 -14.05
CA ASP A 48 11.13 18.14 -12.98
C ASP A 48 12.12 19.32 -12.90
N ALA A 49 13.39 19.13 -13.28
CA ALA A 49 14.38 20.21 -13.31
C ALA A 49 14.16 21.16 -14.49
N ALA A 50 13.90 20.62 -15.68
CA ALA A 50 13.54 21.41 -16.86
C ALA A 50 12.25 22.22 -16.63
N LEU A 51 11.19 21.58 -16.10
CA LEU A 51 9.94 22.27 -15.75
C LEU A 51 10.17 23.41 -14.74
N ARG A 52 11.00 23.19 -13.71
CA ARG A 52 11.37 24.26 -12.76
C ARG A 52 12.10 25.43 -13.43
N THR A 53 13.00 25.17 -14.37
CA THR A 53 13.70 26.22 -15.15
C THR A 53 12.72 27.02 -16.02
N LEU A 54 11.68 26.38 -16.56
CA LEU A 54 10.60 27.01 -17.31
C LEU A 54 9.53 27.71 -16.44
N GLY A 55 9.70 27.72 -15.11
CA GLY A 55 8.72 28.26 -14.16
C GLY A 55 7.43 27.44 -14.02
N ARG A 56 7.45 26.18 -14.46
CA ARG A 56 6.28 25.28 -14.53
C ARG A 56 6.15 24.36 -13.31
N PRO A 57 4.93 23.92 -12.95
CA PRO A 57 4.74 22.96 -11.86
C PRO A 57 5.41 21.61 -12.14
N VAL A 58 6.11 21.08 -11.14
CA VAL A 58 6.70 19.73 -11.18
C VAL A 58 5.65 18.61 -11.30
N ILE A 59 6.02 17.53 -11.98
CA ILE A 59 5.23 16.30 -12.13
C ILE A 59 5.41 15.33 -10.96
N GLY A 60 6.60 15.29 -10.32
CA GLY A 60 6.94 14.30 -9.30
C GLY A 60 5.85 14.09 -8.22
N PRO A 61 5.37 15.15 -7.54
CA PRO A 61 4.33 15.04 -6.51
C PRO A 61 2.92 14.65 -7.00
N LYS A 62 2.70 14.59 -8.32
CA LYS A 62 1.44 14.16 -8.96
C LYS A 62 1.53 12.72 -9.49
N VAL A 63 2.73 12.27 -9.87
CA VAL A 63 3.00 10.87 -10.24
C VAL A 63 3.17 9.98 -9.01
N PHE A 64 3.85 10.50 -7.98
CA PHE A 64 4.11 9.85 -6.69
C PHE A 64 3.47 10.66 -5.55
N PRO A 65 2.12 10.71 -5.47
CA PRO A 65 1.42 11.42 -4.40
C PRO A 65 1.54 10.67 -3.06
N PRO A 66 1.25 11.34 -1.92
CA PRO A 66 1.03 10.65 -0.64
C PRO A 66 -0.06 9.56 -0.78
N PRO A 67 0.01 8.45 -0.02
CA PRO A 67 -0.98 7.38 -0.10
C PRO A 67 -2.40 7.91 0.13
N GLY A 68 -3.25 7.85 -0.89
CA GLY A 68 -4.63 8.32 -0.77
C GLY A 68 -5.45 7.39 0.12
N PHE A 69 -5.93 7.88 1.26
CA PHE A 69 -6.58 7.03 2.28
C PHE A 69 -8.05 6.72 1.90
N ASP A 70 -8.76 7.70 1.33
CA ASP A 70 -10.13 7.54 0.81
C ASP A 70 -10.19 7.44 -0.73
N GLU A 71 -11.30 6.95 -1.27
CA GLU A 71 -11.49 6.77 -2.73
C GLU A 71 -11.63 8.09 -3.48
N GLY A 72 -12.25 9.10 -2.87
CA GLY A 72 -12.29 10.45 -3.41
C GLY A 72 -10.89 11.07 -3.47
N GLU A 73 -10.00 10.78 -2.52
CA GLU A 73 -8.61 11.21 -2.60
C GLU A 73 -7.88 10.52 -3.75
N ARG A 74 -7.99 9.20 -3.88
CA ARG A 74 -7.41 8.44 -4.99
C ARG A 74 -7.94 8.93 -6.35
N ALA A 75 -9.23 9.28 -6.43
CA ALA A 75 -9.84 9.89 -7.62
C ALA A 75 -9.30 11.30 -7.90
N ARG A 76 -9.18 12.18 -6.88
CA ARG A 76 -8.57 13.52 -7.00
C ARG A 76 -7.11 13.43 -7.48
N GLN A 77 -6.33 12.50 -6.95
CA GLN A 77 -4.95 12.25 -7.36
C GLN A 77 -4.87 11.78 -8.82
N GLY A 78 -5.74 10.85 -9.24
CA GLY A 78 -5.83 10.40 -10.63
C GLY A 78 -6.21 11.51 -11.60
N ALA A 79 -7.22 12.32 -11.26
CA ALA A 79 -7.65 13.46 -12.08
C ALA A 79 -6.56 14.54 -12.22
N ALA A 80 -5.84 14.85 -11.14
CA ALA A 80 -4.74 15.82 -11.15
C ALA A 80 -3.52 15.38 -11.99
N LEU A 81 -3.40 14.08 -12.30
CA LEU A 81 -2.41 13.52 -13.22
C LEU A 81 -2.94 13.38 -14.66
N ALA A 82 -4.26 13.37 -14.86
CA ALA A 82 -4.89 13.22 -16.18
C ALA A 82 -4.95 14.51 -17.02
N ASP A 83 -4.76 15.68 -16.38
CA ASP A 83 -4.60 16.98 -17.06
C ASP A 83 -3.47 16.91 -18.11
N PRO A 84 -3.67 17.31 -19.38
CA PRO A 84 -2.65 17.25 -20.43
C PRO A 84 -1.33 17.94 -20.08
N GLU A 85 -1.35 19.04 -19.32
CA GLU A 85 -0.15 19.75 -18.86
C GLU A 85 0.72 18.91 -17.90
N VAL A 86 0.15 17.86 -17.32
CA VAL A 86 0.82 16.94 -16.37
C VAL A 86 1.06 15.58 -16.99
N ALA A 87 0.03 15.01 -17.62
CA ALA A 87 0.04 13.67 -18.19
C ALA A 87 1.17 13.49 -19.22
N GLN A 88 1.38 14.49 -20.08
CA GLN A 88 2.36 14.43 -21.15
C GLN A 88 3.80 14.44 -20.61
N PRO A 89 4.28 15.45 -19.85
CA PRO A 89 5.61 15.39 -19.25
C PRO A 89 5.81 14.21 -18.29
N ALA A 90 4.77 13.75 -17.59
CA ALA A 90 4.83 12.56 -16.76
C ALA A 90 5.07 11.26 -17.56
N LEU A 91 4.42 11.12 -18.72
CA LEU A 91 4.67 10.02 -19.66
C LEU A 91 6.06 10.11 -20.30
N ALA A 92 6.55 11.30 -20.63
CA ALA A 92 7.94 11.48 -21.06
C ALA A 92 8.93 10.97 -20.01
N ALA A 93 8.79 11.38 -18.75
CA ALA A 93 9.66 10.93 -17.66
C ALA A 93 9.64 9.40 -17.49
N ALA A 94 8.45 8.78 -17.51
CA ALA A 94 8.29 7.34 -17.38
C ALA A 94 8.96 6.58 -18.53
N SER A 95 8.68 6.97 -19.77
CA SER A 95 9.20 6.32 -20.98
C SER A 95 10.69 6.56 -21.21
N VAL A 96 11.22 7.77 -20.93
CA VAL A 96 12.67 8.05 -20.98
C VAL A 96 13.41 7.26 -19.89
N GLY A 97 12.80 7.07 -18.73
CA GLY A 97 13.32 6.20 -17.68
C GLY A 97 13.47 4.75 -18.13
N LEU A 98 12.43 4.19 -18.76
CA LEU A 98 12.46 2.83 -19.29
C LEU A 98 13.39 2.67 -20.49
N LEU A 99 13.44 3.64 -21.41
CA LEU A 99 14.39 3.67 -22.52
C LEU A 99 15.83 3.53 -22.00
N ARG A 100 16.24 4.41 -21.09
CA ARG A 100 17.59 4.40 -20.48
C ARG A 100 17.89 3.11 -19.74
N LEU A 101 16.90 2.49 -19.10
CA LEU A 101 17.05 1.21 -18.41
C LEU A 101 17.20 0.04 -19.39
N LEU A 102 16.41 0.00 -20.47
CA LEU A 102 16.52 -1.02 -21.52
C LEU A 102 17.89 -0.92 -22.25
N GLU A 103 18.33 0.31 -22.56
CA GLU A 103 19.67 0.58 -23.10
C GLU A 103 20.77 0.15 -22.12
N SER A 104 20.65 0.45 -20.82
CA SER A 104 21.65 0.02 -19.83
C SER A 104 21.69 -1.52 -19.71
N LEU A 105 20.53 -2.18 -19.80
CA LEU A 105 20.38 -3.64 -19.92
C LEU A 105 20.80 -4.21 -21.29
N GLY A 106 21.19 -3.37 -22.26
CA GLY A 106 21.76 -3.80 -23.54
C GLY A 106 20.75 -4.07 -24.66
N VAL A 107 19.45 -3.92 -24.40
CA VAL A 107 18.41 -3.96 -25.45
C VAL A 107 18.62 -2.75 -26.35
N ARG A 108 18.82 -2.99 -27.64
CA ARG A 108 18.98 -1.94 -28.66
C ARG A 108 17.76 -1.92 -29.58
N PRO A 109 17.06 -0.79 -29.75
CA PRO A 109 16.11 -0.62 -30.83
C PRO A 109 16.82 -0.41 -32.16
N GLU A 110 16.16 -0.83 -33.25
CA GLU A 110 16.53 -0.51 -34.62
C GLU A 110 15.48 0.39 -35.29
N VAL A 111 14.25 0.39 -34.77
CA VAL A 111 13.13 1.23 -35.24
C VAL A 111 12.31 1.74 -34.06
N PHE A 112 11.78 2.95 -34.19
CA PHE A 112 10.91 3.60 -33.21
C PHE A 112 9.51 3.86 -33.78
N ALA A 113 8.51 3.84 -32.91
CA ALA A 113 7.20 4.42 -33.14
C ALA A 113 6.57 4.82 -31.79
N GLY A 114 5.50 5.62 -31.82
CA GLY A 114 4.77 5.94 -30.59
C GLY A 114 3.35 6.35 -30.90
N HIS A 115 2.39 5.98 -30.05
CA HIS A 115 0.97 6.23 -30.28
C HIS A 115 0.57 7.62 -29.81
N SER A 116 -0.02 8.43 -30.70
CA SER A 116 -0.43 9.81 -30.37
C SER A 116 0.77 10.55 -29.74
N TYR A 117 0.62 11.08 -28.52
CA TYR A 117 1.69 11.72 -27.75
C TYR A 117 3.03 10.94 -27.70
N GLY A 118 3.00 9.61 -27.69
CA GLY A 118 4.21 8.79 -27.63
C GLY A 118 5.18 9.02 -28.80
N GLU A 119 4.70 9.52 -29.93
CA GLU A 119 5.53 9.90 -31.09
C GLU A 119 6.57 10.99 -30.77
N LEU A 120 6.24 11.90 -29.84
CA LEU A 120 7.17 12.93 -29.36
C LEU A 120 8.31 12.30 -28.54
N VAL A 121 8.00 11.28 -27.73
CA VAL A 121 9.01 10.52 -26.99
C VAL A 121 9.84 9.63 -27.93
N ALA A 122 9.22 9.11 -28.98
CA ALA A 122 9.91 8.36 -30.04
C ALA A 122 10.92 9.24 -30.80
N LEU A 123 10.59 10.50 -31.12
CA LEU A 123 11.52 11.44 -31.75
C LEU A 123 12.71 11.77 -30.83
N HIS A 124 12.47 11.95 -29.52
CA HIS A 124 13.54 12.07 -28.54
C HIS A 124 14.43 10.82 -28.49
N ALA A 125 13.84 9.62 -28.48
CA ALA A 125 14.58 8.35 -28.50
C ALA A 125 15.41 8.15 -29.78
N ALA A 126 14.89 8.61 -30.92
CA ALA A 126 15.62 8.66 -32.19
C ALA A 126 16.72 9.75 -32.22
N GLY A 127 16.85 10.56 -31.17
CA GLY A 127 17.92 11.56 -31.00
C GLY A 127 17.63 12.92 -31.63
N ALA A 128 16.38 13.22 -31.99
CA ALA A 128 16.01 14.47 -32.65
C ALA A 128 16.14 15.71 -31.74
N PHE A 129 15.99 15.57 -30.43
CA PHE A 129 16.13 16.65 -29.44
C PHE A 129 16.43 16.12 -28.02
N SER A 130 16.82 16.99 -27.09
CA SER A 130 17.25 16.60 -25.74
C SER A 130 16.08 16.28 -24.80
N VAL A 131 16.36 15.83 -23.56
CA VAL A 131 15.30 15.50 -22.58
C VAL A 131 14.68 16.76 -21.97
N GLU A 132 15.44 17.86 -21.94
CA GLU A 132 15.00 19.20 -21.53
C GLU A 132 14.03 19.77 -22.58
N ALA A 133 14.39 19.67 -23.86
CA ALA A 133 13.54 20.03 -24.99
C ALA A 133 12.27 19.15 -25.08
N LEU A 134 12.36 17.86 -24.71
CA LEU A 134 11.18 17.00 -24.55
C LEU A 134 10.28 17.52 -23.43
N ALA A 135 10.82 17.89 -22.27
CA ALA A 135 10.02 18.46 -21.16
C ALA A 135 9.26 19.72 -21.59
N GLU A 136 9.94 20.61 -22.33
CA GLU A 136 9.36 21.85 -22.86
C GLU A 136 8.25 21.57 -23.87
N LEU A 137 8.50 20.74 -24.90
CA LEU A 137 7.49 20.37 -25.89
C LEU A 137 6.30 19.64 -25.27
N SER A 138 6.52 18.78 -24.26
CA SER A 138 5.43 18.05 -23.59
C SER A 138 4.55 18.94 -22.72
N GLU A 139 5.11 19.90 -21.98
CA GLU A 139 4.31 20.91 -21.26
C GLU A 139 3.57 21.82 -22.24
N ALA A 140 4.29 22.34 -23.25
CA ALA A 140 3.73 23.27 -24.21
C ALA A 140 2.62 22.64 -25.04
N ARG A 141 2.78 21.39 -25.50
CA ARG A 141 1.72 20.64 -26.19
C ARG A 141 0.50 20.45 -25.32
N GLY A 142 0.66 20.03 -24.06
CA GLY A 142 -0.45 19.92 -23.10
C GLY A 142 -1.20 21.24 -22.92
N ARG A 143 -0.46 22.33 -22.71
CA ARG A 143 -1.00 23.69 -22.52
C ARG A 143 -1.63 24.29 -23.78
N PHE A 144 -1.04 24.12 -24.95
CA PHE A 144 -1.61 24.60 -26.22
C PHE A 144 -2.89 23.85 -26.58
N LEU A 145 -2.95 22.54 -26.37
CA LEU A 145 -4.18 21.74 -26.56
C LEU A 145 -5.31 22.24 -25.66
N LYS A 146 -5.02 22.55 -24.40
CA LYS A 146 -5.97 23.07 -23.41
C LYS A 146 -6.44 24.49 -23.76
N ALA A 147 -5.53 25.35 -24.21
CA ALA A 147 -5.84 26.71 -24.67
C ALA A 147 -6.67 26.74 -25.97
N ALA A 148 -6.47 25.77 -26.87
CA ALA A 148 -7.19 25.70 -28.14
C ALA A 148 -8.68 25.31 -27.99
N VAL A 149 -9.02 24.48 -26.99
CA VAL A 149 -10.40 24.00 -26.81
C VAL A 149 -11.26 24.83 -25.86
N GLY A 150 -10.63 25.65 -24.99
CA GLY A 150 -11.35 26.52 -24.05
C GLY A 150 -12.39 25.79 -23.20
N ASP A 151 -13.59 26.36 -23.13
CA ASP A 151 -14.73 25.81 -22.38
C ASP A 151 -15.47 24.66 -23.12
N GLU A 152 -15.14 24.38 -24.39
CA GLU A 152 -15.74 23.30 -25.19
C GLU A 152 -14.73 22.18 -25.53
N PRO A 153 -14.23 21.41 -24.54
CA PRO A 153 -13.25 20.35 -24.77
C PRO A 153 -13.71 19.18 -25.66
N GLY A 154 -14.98 19.10 -26.07
CA GLY A 154 -15.50 17.98 -26.86
C GLY A 154 -15.46 16.63 -26.12
N ALA A 155 -15.35 15.54 -26.87
CA ALA A 155 -15.24 14.17 -26.35
C ALA A 155 -14.46 13.24 -27.30
N MET A 156 -14.16 12.03 -26.82
CA MET A 156 -13.67 10.90 -27.60
C MET A 156 -14.37 9.60 -27.18
N ALA A 157 -14.52 8.65 -28.09
CA ALA A 157 -15.03 7.31 -27.79
C ALA A 157 -14.31 6.23 -28.62
N ALA A 158 -14.03 5.07 -28.03
CA ALA A 158 -13.55 3.91 -28.75
C ALA A 158 -14.72 3.04 -29.20
N LEU A 159 -14.77 2.67 -30.48
CA LEU A 159 -15.70 1.71 -31.06
C LEU A 159 -14.97 0.40 -31.34
N VAL A 160 -15.58 -0.74 -31.00
CA VAL A 160 -14.95 -2.08 -31.07
C VAL A 160 -15.08 -2.68 -32.48
N VAL A 161 -14.66 -1.91 -33.49
CA VAL A 161 -14.71 -2.23 -34.93
C VAL A 161 -13.60 -1.52 -35.71
N GLY A 162 -13.32 -2.00 -36.92
CA GLY A 162 -12.39 -1.37 -37.87
C GLY A 162 -12.93 -0.09 -38.54
N PRO A 163 -12.06 0.67 -39.24
CA PRO A 163 -12.38 2.02 -39.70
C PRO A 163 -13.50 2.08 -40.76
N GLU A 164 -13.63 1.05 -41.61
CA GLU A 164 -14.70 0.98 -42.64
C GLU A 164 -16.10 0.98 -42.01
N GLN A 165 -16.29 0.22 -40.93
CA GLN A 165 -17.57 0.16 -40.23
C GLN A 165 -17.83 1.45 -39.43
N VAL A 166 -16.79 2.12 -38.95
CA VAL A 166 -16.94 3.46 -38.35
C VAL A 166 -17.33 4.51 -39.39
N ALA A 167 -16.79 4.45 -40.61
CA ALA A 167 -17.22 5.35 -41.69
C ALA A 167 -18.72 5.25 -41.96
N ALA A 168 -19.28 4.03 -41.98
CA ALA A 168 -20.73 3.81 -42.11
C ALA A 168 -21.56 4.29 -40.90
N ILE A 169 -21.01 4.23 -39.68
CA ILE A 169 -21.67 4.74 -38.46
C ILE A 169 -21.69 6.27 -38.42
N LEU A 170 -20.62 6.91 -38.92
CA LEU A 170 -20.45 8.37 -38.98
C LEU A 170 -21.09 9.02 -40.22
N ASP A 171 -21.69 8.25 -41.13
CA ASP A 171 -22.29 8.82 -42.34
C ASP A 171 -23.41 9.81 -41.99
N GLY A 172 -23.38 10.98 -42.63
CA GLY A 172 -24.27 12.10 -42.29
C GLY A 172 -24.16 12.63 -40.86
N LEU A 173 -23.04 12.44 -40.15
CA LEU A 173 -22.75 13.14 -38.88
C LEU A 173 -21.67 14.20 -39.04
N GLU A 174 -22.05 15.46 -38.80
CA GLU A 174 -21.10 16.56 -38.67
C GLU A 174 -20.50 16.66 -37.27
N GLY A 175 -19.33 17.30 -37.14
CA GLY A 175 -18.71 17.59 -35.85
C GLY A 175 -18.06 16.39 -35.14
N VAL A 176 -17.92 15.24 -35.80
CA VAL A 176 -17.22 14.04 -35.31
C VAL A 176 -16.44 13.36 -36.44
N ALA A 177 -15.28 12.78 -36.14
CA ALA A 177 -14.43 12.06 -37.09
C ALA A 177 -13.78 10.82 -36.46
N ALA A 178 -13.36 9.86 -37.29
CA ALA A 178 -12.52 8.74 -36.88
C ALA A 178 -11.03 9.18 -36.85
N VAL A 179 -10.43 9.19 -35.65
CA VAL A 179 -9.13 9.86 -35.40
C VAL A 179 -8.03 8.96 -34.87
N ASN A 180 -8.31 7.72 -34.43
CA ASN A 180 -7.27 6.70 -34.25
C ASN A 180 -7.72 5.39 -34.90
N TRP A 181 -6.92 4.87 -35.83
CA TRP A 181 -7.14 3.60 -36.51
C TRP A 181 -6.21 2.58 -35.85
N ASN A 182 -6.65 2.03 -34.72
CA ASN A 182 -5.82 1.25 -33.80
C ASN A 182 -5.71 -0.24 -34.17
N GLY A 183 -6.62 -0.76 -34.97
CA GLY A 183 -6.60 -2.14 -35.47
C GLY A 183 -7.95 -2.56 -36.08
N PRO A 184 -8.07 -3.81 -36.56
CA PRO A 184 -9.30 -4.32 -37.16
C PRO A 184 -10.48 -4.41 -36.17
N SER A 185 -10.18 -4.38 -34.87
CA SER A 185 -11.13 -4.50 -33.75
C SER A 185 -11.31 -3.21 -32.94
N GLN A 186 -10.64 -2.10 -33.32
CA GLN A 186 -10.66 -0.87 -32.54
C GLN A 186 -10.39 0.39 -33.37
N THR A 187 -11.36 1.31 -33.34
CA THR A 187 -11.26 2.64 -33.95
C THR A 187 -11.76 3.68 -32.95
N VAL A 188 -11.04 4.79 -32.78
CA VAL A 188 -11.43 5.88 -31.88
C VAL A 188 -12.01 7.04 -32.68
N ILE A 189 -13.16 7.53 -32.25
CA ILE A 189 -13.82 8.74 -32.77
C ILE A 189 -13.61 9.93 -31.82
N SER A 190 -13.60 11.14 -32.37
CA SER A 190 -13.45 12.39 -31.63
C SER A 190 -14.22 13.53 -32.26
N GLY A 191 -14.72 14.46 -31.45
CA GLY A 191 -15.56 15.56 -31.91
C GLY A 191 -16.27 16.31 -30.77
N THR A 192 -17.36 16.98 -31.10
CA THR A 192 -18.21 17.65 -30.09
C THR A 192 -18.87 16.61 -29.18
N ARG A 193 -19.23 17.01 -27.95
CA ARG A 193 -19.86 16.09 -26.98
C ARG A 193 -21.16 15.48 -27.50
N ALA A 194 -21.97 16.27 -28.24
CA ALA A 194 -23.21 15.82 -28.84
C ALA A 194 -22.99 14.84 -30.00
N ALA A 195 -22.09 15.16 -30.94
CA ALA A 195 -21.84 14.32 -32.10
C ALA A 195 -21.19 12.97 -31.73
N VAL A 196 -20.30 12.95 -30.73
CA VAL A 196 -19.72 11.70 -30.19
C VAL A 196 -20.78 10.86 -29.45
N ALA A 197 -21.72 11.48 -28.74
CA ALA A 197 -22.80 10.76 -28.06
C ALA A 197 -23.78 10.10 -29.07
N GLU A 198 -24.22 10.83 -30.10
CA GLU A 198 -25.05 10.28 -31.18
C GLU A 198 -24.30 9.20 -31.96
N ALA A 199 -23.00 9.37 -32.25
CA ALA A 199 -22.20 8.33 -32.92
C ALA A 199 -22.09 7.03 -32.10
N VAL A 200 -21.95 7.11 -30.76
CA VAL A 200 -21.97 5.93 -29.88
C VAL A 200 -23.35 5.28 -29.84
N GLU A 201 -24.43 6.06 -29.86
CA GLU A 201 -25.80 5.53 -29.90
C GLU A 201 -26.14 4.91 -31.28
N ARG A 202 -25.66 5.48 -32.39
CA ARG A 202 -25.73 4.84 -33.72
C ARG A 202 -24.94 3.54 -33.77
N ALA A 203 -23.72 3.52 -33.22
CA ALA A 203 -22.95 2.30 -33.08
C ALA A 203 -23.74 1.22 -32.30
N ARG A 204 -24.34 1.59 -31.16
CA ARG A 204 -25.19 0.69 -30.37
C ARG A 204 -26.38 0.14 -31.15
N ARG A 205 -27.05 0.97 -31.97
CA ARG A 205 -28.15 0.55 -32.88
C ARG A 205 -27.65 -0.40 -33.98
N ALA A 206 -26.43 -0.24 -34.45
CA ALA A 206 -25.75 -1.14 -35.38
C ALA A 206 -25.15 -2.41 -34.72
N GLY A 207 -25.41 -2.65 -33.43
CA GLY A 207 -24.85 -3.79 -32.68
C GLY A 207 -23.39 -3.63 -32.26
N VAL A 208 -22.77 -2.49 -32.54
CA VAL A 208 -21.38 -2.18 -32.22
C VAL A 208 -21.26 -1.63 -30.80
N ARG A 209 -20.31 -2.17 -30.02
CA ARG A 209 -19.98 -1.62 -28.69
C ARG A 209 -19.14 -0.36 -28.84
N GLY A 210 -19.53 0.70 -28.12
CA GLY A 210 -18.78 1.94 -28.00
C GLY A 210 -18.59 2.34 -26.53
N GLN A 211 -17.44 2.93 -26.21
CA GLN A 211 -17.09 3.40 -24.86
C GLN A 211 -16.51 4.82 -24.94
N VAL A 212 -17.12 5.76 -24.22
CA VAL A 212 -16.57 7.13 -24.06
C VAL A 212 -15.27 7.07 -23.25
N LEU A 213 -14.23 7.75 -23.73
CA LEU A 213 -12.90 7.73 -23.11
C LEU A 213 -12.77 8.83 -22.03
N PRO A 214 -12.14 8.56 -20.88
CA PRO A 214 -11.92 9.55 -19.81
C PRO A 214 -10.72 10.46 -20.16
N VAL A 215 -10.85 11.22 -21.25
CA VAL A 215 -9.84 12.16 -21.75
C VAL A 215 -10.25 13.61 -21.49
N ALA A 216 -9.25 14.49 -21.36
CA ALA A 216 -9.49 15.90 -21.07
C ALA A 216 -10.14 16.67 -22.23
N CYS A 217 -9.85 16.31 -23.49
CA CYS A 217 -10.46 16.91 -24.66
C CYS A 217 -10.43 16.01 -25.91
N ALA A 218 -11.08 16.48 -26.98
CA ALA A 218 -11.18 15.89 -28.31
C ALA A 218 -9.87 15.99 -29.12
N PHE A 219 -8.86 15.19 -28.74
CA PHE A 219 -7.60 15.12 -29.46
C PHE A 219 -7.77 14.67 -30.92
N HIS A 220 -6.85 15.07 -31.80
CA HIS A 220 -6.82 14.69 -33.23
C HIS A 220 -8.04 15.16 -34.05
N SER A 221 -8.83 16.09 -33.50
CA SER A 221 -10.02 16.68 -34.13
C SER A 221 -9.80 18.14 -34.54
N PRO A 222 -10.72 18.77 -35.31
CA PRO A 222 -10.64 20.20 -35.63
C PRO A 222 -10.64 21.12 -34.40
N LEU A 223 -11.19 20.68 -33.26
CA LEU A 223 -11.27 21.48 -32.03
C LEU A 223 -9.91 21.84 -31.43
N VAL A 224 -8.86 21.07 -31.76
CA VAL A 224 -7.47 21.35 -31.30
C VAL A 224 -6.61 22.06 -32.34
N ALA A 225 -7.19 22.51 -33.46
CA ALA A 225 -6.42 23.11 -34.57
C ALA A 225 -5.62 24.37 -34.18
N GLY A 226 -6.11 25.16 -33.22
CA GLY A 226 -5.38 26.33 -32.70
C GLY A 226 -4.03 26.02 -32.04
N ALA A 227 -3.74 24.75 -31.72
CA ALA A 227 -2.47 24.32 -31.16
C ALA A 227 -1.40 23.97 -32.21
N ARG A 228 -1.77 23.84 -33.50
CA ARG A 228 -0.89 23.37 -34.61
C ARG A 228 0.30 24.30 -34.85
N GLU A 229 0.04 25.56 -35.13
CA GLU A 229 1.07 26.56 -35.43
C GLU A 229 1.96 26.89 -34.22
N PRO A 230 1.43 27.09 -32.98
CA PRO A 230 2.26 27.24 -31.79
C PRO A 230 3.20 26.06 -31.53
N LEU A 231 2.76 24.81 -31.76
CA LEU A 231 3.62 23.64 -31.56
C LEU A 231 4.70 23.51 -32.65
N ALA A 232 4.35 23.72 -33.92
CA ALA A 232 5.32 23.67 -35.03
C ALA A 232 6.39 24.77 -34.89
N THR A 233 5.97 25.98 -34.47
CA THR A 233 6.87 27.10 -34.19
C THR A 233 7.85 26.74 -33.07
N LEU A 234 7.36 26.19 -31.95
CA LEU A 234 8.22 25.79 -30.83
C LEU A 234 9.15 24.63 -31.20
N ALA A 235 8.67 23.64 -31.95
CA ALA A 235 9.48 22.52 -32.45
C ALA A 235 10.66 23.01 -33.32
N SER A 236 10.44 24.05 -34.13
CA SER A 236 11.49 24.67 -34.94
C SER A 236 12.55 25.41 -34.09
N LEU A 237 12.17 25.94 -32.92
CA LEU A 237 13.05 26.76 -32.07
C LEU A 237 13.91 25.94 -31.09
N ILE A 238 13.49 24.74 -30.69
CA ILE A 238 14.22 23.90 -29.69
C ILE A 238 15.50 23.22 -30.22
N GLY A 239 15.98 23.56 -31.41
CA GLY A 239 17.23 23.01 -31.97
C GLY A 239 17.15 21.54 -32.37
N MET A 240 16.05 21.16 -33.03
CA MET A 240 15.82 19.82 -33.58
C MET A 240 16.92 19.35 -34.56
N LYS A 241 17.03 18.02 -34.71
CA LYS A 241 18.04 17.32 -35.52
C LYS A 241 17.42 16.15 -36.28
N PRO A 242 18.02 15.70 -37.39
CA PRO A 242 17.59 14.51 -38.10
C PRO A 242 17.60 13.26 -37.18
N PRO A 243 16.56 12.41 -37.22
CA PRO A 243 16.54 11.13 -36.49
C PRO A 243 17.73 10.22 -36.87
N ARG A 244 18.36 9.61 -35.87
CA ARG A 244 19.52 8.72 -36.03
C ARG A 244 19.15 7.28 -36.36
N LEU A 245 17.91 6.91 -36.07
CA LEU A 245 17.30 5.60 -36.35
C LEU A 245 15.92 5.85 -36.97
N PRO A 246 15.43 4.93 -37.83
CA PRO A 246 14.09 5.01 -38.38
C PRO A 246 13.03 5.20 -37.30
N ILE A 247 12.19 6.22 -37.47
CA ILE A 247 11.00 6.46 -36.66
C ILE A 247 9.80 6.60 -37.59
N PHE A 248 8.79 5.76 -37.41
CA PHE A 248 7.55 5.83 -38.18
C PHE A 248 6.57 6.84 -37.56
N SER A 249 5.86 7.57 -38.41
CA SER A 249 4.90 8.59 -37.98
C SER A 249 3.45 8.10 -38.00
N ASN A 250 2.65 8.56 -37.03
CA ASN A 250 1.22 8.28 -36.99
C ASN A 250 0.44 8.89 -38.17
N VAL A 251 0.95 9.93 -38.83
CA VAL A 251 0.25 10.64 -39.91
C VAL A 251 0.48 9.99 -41.28
N THR A 252 1.71 9.57 -41.55
CA THR A 252 2.11 9.00 -42.85
C THR A 252 2.09 7.47 -42.86
N ALA A 253 2.14 6.81 -41.70
CA ALA A 253 2.46 5.38 -41.53
C ALA A 253 3.83 4.98 -42.13
N ALA A 254 4.73 5.96 -42.33
CA ALA A 254 6.05 5.80 -42.93
C ALA A 254 7.12 6.50 -42.08
N PRO A 255 8.43 6.25 -42.32
CA PRO A 255 9.50 6.95 -41.63
C PRO A 255 9.42 8.49 -41.78
N TYR A 256 9.83 9.22 -40.74
CA TYR A 256 10.00 10.67 -40.81
C TYR A 256 11.08 11.08 -41.84
N PRO A 257 10.95 12.26 -42.49
CA PRO A 257 12.01 12.85 -43.27
C PRO A 257 13.22 13.23 -42.40
N ALA A 258 14.38 13.44 -43.04
CA ALA A 258 15.57 13.98 -42.38
C ALA A 258 15.48 15.51 -42.14
N GLU A 259 14.74 16.22 -42.98
CA GLU A 259 14.64 17.69 -42.96
C GLU A 259 13.89 18.20 -41.72
N VAL A 260 14.57 19.03 -40.92
CA VAL A 260 14.07 19.46 -39.60
C VAL A 260 12.76 20.23 -39.68
N ASP A 261 12.62 21.15 -40.63
CA ASP A 261 11.40 21.95 -40.80
C ASP A 261 10.19 21.08 -41.17
N ALA A 262 10.42 19.98 -41.91
CA ALA A 262 9.37 19.01 -42.24
C ALA A 262 8.95 18.20 -41.00
N ILE A 263 9.89 17.82 -40.13
CA ILE A 263 9.59 17.19 -38.82
C ILE A 263 8.75 18.14 -37.95
N ALA A 264 9.15 19.41 -37.86
CA ALA A 264 8.45 20.42 -37.06
C ALA A 264 7.03 20.71 -37.57
N ALA A 265 6.85 20.85 -38.89
CA ALA A 265 5.53 20.97 -39.50
C ALA A 265 4.66 19.72 -39.25
N GLN A 266 5.22 18.53 -39.44
CA GLN A 266 4.53 17.25 -39.24
C GLN A 266 4.10 17.03 -37.77
N LEU A 267 4.85 17.55 -36.79
CA LEU A 267 4.45 17.60 -35.38
C LEU A 267 3.29 18.57 -35.10
N GLY A 268 3.15 19.65 -35.86
CA GLY A 268 1.96 20.50 -35.81
C GLY A 268 0.73 19.78 -36.40
N ASP A 269 0.90 19.19 -37.59
CA ASP A 269 -0.14 18.46 -38.30
C ASP A 269 -0.68 17.28 -37.49
N HIS A 270 0.21 16.56 -36.79
CA HIS A 270 -0.11 15.48 -35.84
C HIS A 270 -1.27 15.79 -34.91
N LEU A 271 -1.44 17.04 -34.47
CA LEU A 271 -2.53 17.40 -33.54
C LEU A 271 -3.93 17.31 -34.17
N THR A 272 -4.03 17.28 -35.50
CA THR A 272 -5.27 17.42 -36.29
C THR A 272 -5.42 16.37 -37.40
N ARG A 273 -4.54 15.37 -37.42
CA ARG A 273 -4.53 14.27 -38.39
C ARG A 273 -4.81 12.95 -37.67
N PRO A 274 -5.51 11.98 -38.31
CA PRO A 274 -5.72 10.68 -37.69
C PRO A 274 -4.42 9.94 -37.38
N VAL A 275 -4.45 9.15 -36.30
CA VAL A 275 -3.37 8.27 -35.85
C VAL A 275 -3.52 6.90 -36.52
N ARG A 276 -2.71 6.65 -37.54
CA ARG A 276 -2.74 5.45 -38.41
C ARG A 276 -1.93 4.29 -37.81
N PHE A 277 -2.20 3.97 -36.54
CA PHE A 277 -1.37 3.02 -35.77
C PHE A 277 -1.35 1.61 -36.38
N ALA A 278 -2.48 1.13 -36.90
CA ALA A 278 -2.55 -0.17 -37.58
C ALA A 278 -1.58 -0.22 -38.78
N GLU A 279 -1.70 0.73 -39.71
CA GLU A 279 -0.85 0.82 -40.91
C GLU A 279 0.64 1.01 -40.56
N MET A 280 0.94 1.73 -39.47
CA MET A 280 2.30 1.88 -38.97
C MET A 280 2.90 0.55 -38.49
N VAL A 281 2.14 -0.27 -37.74
CA VAL A 281 2.60 -1.61 -37.30
C VAL A 281 2.76 -2.56 -38.50
N GLU A 282 1.86 -2.48 -39.49
CA GLU A 282 2.00 -3.23 -40.75
C GLU A 282 3.29 -2.85 -41.50
N ALA A 283 3.55 -1.55 -41.67
CA ALA A 283 4.73 -1.05 -42.37
C ALA A 283 6.04 -1.40 -41.63
N MET A 284 6.04 -1.34 -40.29
CA MET A 284 7.17 -1.81 -39.47
C MET A 284 7.38 -3.33 -39.62
N HIS A 285 6.31 -4.14 -39.71
CA HIS A 285 6.42 -5.58 -39.94
C HIS A 285 6.93 -5.90 -41.36
N ALA A 286 6.52 -5.14 -42.37
CA ALA A 286 7.06 -5.23 -43.72
C ALA A 286 8.57 -4.88 -43.76
N ASP A 287 9.00 -3.86 -43.00
CA ASP A 287 10.40 -3.46 -42.80
C ASP A 287 11.21 -4.41 -41.87
N GLY A 288 10.64 -5.56 -41.49
CA GLY A 288 11.34 -6.63 -40.77
C GLY A 288 11.31 -6.53 -39.24
N ALA A 289 10.51 -5.63 -38.65
CA ALA A 289 10.26 -5.62 -37.21
C ALA A 289 9.55 -6.91 -36.78
N ARG A 290 10.12 -7.64 -35.83
CA ARG A 290 9.56 -8.90 -35.30
C ARG A 290 9.42 -8.89 -33.78
N ILE A 291 10.10 -7.98 -33.08
CA ILE A 291 10.05 -7.86 -31.62
C ILE A 291 9.62 -6.43 -31.30
N PHE A 292 8.45 -6.27 -30.69
CA PHE A 292 7.83 -5.00 -30.34
C PHE A 292 7.84 -4.84 -28.81
N VAL A 293 8.50 -3.79 -28.33
CA VAL A 293 8.66 -3.49 -26.89
C VAL A 293 7.92 -2.21 -26.55
N GLU A 294 6.91 -2.28 -25.69
CA GLU A 294 6.18 -1.11 -25.20
C GLU A 294 6.97 -0.45 -24.05
N VAL A 295 7.57 0.70 -24.35
CA VAL A 295 8.51 1.44 -23.50
C VAL A 295 7.76 2.56 -22.78
N GLY A 296 6.93 2.17 -21.82
CA GLY A 296 6.17 3.09 -20.99
C GLY A 296 5.35 2.35 -19.93
N PRO A 297 4.47 3.05 -19.20
CA PRO A 297 3.53 2.42 -18.28
C PRO A 297 2.41 1.70 -19.05
N GLY A 298 1.93 0.58 -18.50
CA GLY A 298 0.84 -0.20 -19.10
C GLY A 298 1.29 -1.14 -20.22
N ALA A 299 0.32 -1.57 -21.04
CA ALA A 299 0.48 -2.57 -22.09
C ALA A 299 -0.59 -2.42 -23.21
N ALA A 300 -0.97 -1.18 -23.54
CA ALA A 300 -2.04 -0.93 -24.50
C ALA A 300 -1.58 -1.21 -25.95
N LEU A 301 -0.35 -0.86 -26.27
CA LEU A 301 0.19 -1.03 -27.63
C LEU A 301 0.49 -2.49 -27.95
N THR A 302 0.96 -3.28 -26.99
CA THR A 302 1.15 -4.73 -27.21
C THR A 302 -0.16 -5.46 -27.53
N GLY A 303 -1.26 -5.07 -26.88
CA GLY A 303 -2.61 -5.58 -27.21
C GLY A 303 -3.05 -5.18 -28.63
N MET A 304 -2.80 -3.94 -29.05
CA MET A 304 -3.08 -3.50 -30.42
C MET A 304 -2.23 -4.26 -31.45
N VAL A 305 -0.91 -4.36 -31.24
CA VAL A 305 0.02 -5.10 -32.12
C VAL A 305 -0.42 -6.55 -32.29
N GLY A 306 -0.81 -7.24 -31.20
CA GLY A 306 -1.36 -8.59 -31.28
C GLY A 306 -2.66 -8.68 -32.10
N SER A 307 -3.56 -7.70 -31.94
CA SER A 307 -4.80 -7.65 -32.74
C SER A 307 -4.62 -7.22 -34.21
N ILE A 308 -3.50 -6.57 -34.55
CA ILE A 308 -3.15 -6.22 -35.94
C ILE A 308 -2.47 -7.41 -36.61
N LEU A 309 -1.43 -7.96 -35.98
CA LEU A 309 -0.58 -8.98 -36.60
C LEU A 309 -1.22 -10.38 -36.55
N GLY A 310 -2.02 -10.70 -35.53
CA GLY A 310 -2.65 -12.01 -35.36
C GLY A 310 -1.60 -13.13 -35.29
N ASP A 311 -1.84 -14.24 -35.97
CA ASP A 311 -0.93 -15.40 -36.00
C ASP A 311 0.37 -15.16 -36.80
N ARG A 312 0.57 -13.97 -37.40
CA ARG A 312 1.80 -13.64 -38.13
C ARG A 312 3.00 -13.58 -37.17
N PRO A 313 4.20 -14.06 -37.57
CA PRO A 313 5.36 -14.11 -36.68
C PRO A 313 5.72 -12.75 -36.08
N HIS A 314 5.51 -12.59 -34.77
CA HIS A 314 5.89 -11.44 -33.98
C HIS A 314 6.00 -11.80 -32.49
N LEU A 315 6.63 -10.94 -31.71
CA LEU A 315 6.60 -10.92 -30.25
C LEU A 315 6.24 -9.51 -29.78
N ALA A 316 5.23 -9.36 -28.94
CA ALA A 316 4.88 -8.10 -28.29
C ALA A 316 5.07 -8.22 -26.76
N VAL A 317 5.83 -7.31 -26.16
CA VAL A 317 6.11 -7.29 -24.70
C VAL A 317 6.06 -5.86 -24.15
N ALA A 318 5.60 -5.69 -22.92
CA ALA A 318 5.43 -4.37 -22.29
C ALA A 318 6.12 -4.31 -20.94
N CYS A 319 6.83 -3.20 -20.67
CA CYS A 319 7.70 -3.10 -19.49
C CYS A 319 6.95 -3.08 -18.15
N GLU A 320 5.67 -2.71 -18.13
CA GLU A 320 4.82 -2.74 -16.93
C GLU A 320 3.47 -3.43 -17.22
N PRO A 321 3.45 -4.77 -17.42
CA PRO A 321 2.30 -5.50 -17.90
C PRO A 321 1.16 -5.59 -16.86
N PRO A 322 -0.10 -5.82 -17.31
CA PRO A 322 -1.25 -5.89 -16.41
C PRO A 322 -1.11 -7.05 -15.43
N GLY A 323 -1.51 -6.84 -14.17
CA GLY A 323 -1.39 -7.83 -13.10
C GLY A 323 0.04 -8.06 -12.55
N GLN A 324 1.10 -7.70 -13.27
CA GLN A 324 2.50 -7.88 -12.84
C GLN A 324 3.30 -6.58 -12.99
N ARG A 325 2.96 -5.58 -12.17
CA ARG A 325 3.65 -4.28 -12.12
C ARG A 325 5.00 -4.38 -11.39
N GLY A 326 5.90 -3.43 -11.61
CA GLY A 326 7.18 -3.36 -10.90
C GLY A 326 8.22 -4.36 -11.39
N LEU A 327 9.08 -4.84 -10.49
CA LEU A 327 10.20 -5.73 -10.81
C LEU A 327 9.76 -7.04 -11.50
N PRO A 328 8.68 -7.74 -11.09
CA PRO A 328 8.24 -8.97 -11.75
C PRO A 328 7.93 -8.78 -13.25
N GLY A 329 7.24 -7.70 -13.62
CA GLY A 329 6.88 -7.40 -15.00
C GLY A 329 8.07 -7.09 -15.90
N LEU A 330 9.02 -6.31 -15.38
CA LEU A 330 10.28 -6.05 -16.08
C LEU A 330 11.10 -7.34 -16.27
N LEU A 331 11.21 -8.18 -15.23
CA LEU A 331 11.94 -9.45 -15.33
C LEU A 331 11.28 -10.45 -16.30
N MET A 332 9.94 -10.51 -16.32
CA MET A 332 9.19 -11.30 -17.32
C MET A 332 9.44 -10.81 -18.75
N THR A 333 9.46 -9.49 -18.95
CA THR A 333 9.77 -8.84 -20.24
C THR A 333 11.18 -9.19 -20.70
N LEU A 334 12.18 -9.07 -19.83
CA LEU A 334 13.58 -9.40 -20.13
C LEU A 334 13.76 -10.90 -20.40
N GLY A 335 13.07 -11.78 -19.67
CA GLY A 335 13.06 -13.22 -19.95
C GLY A 335 12.57 -13.54 -21.36
N ARG A 336 11.47 -12.90 -21.79
CA ARG A 336 10.91 -13.07 -23.14
C ARG A 336 11.83 -12.53 -24.24
N LEU A 337 12.47 -11.38 -24.01
CA LEU A 337 13.48 -10.84 -24.93
C LEU A 337 14.69 -11.77 -25.05
N LEU A 338 15.15 -12.36 -23.95
CA LEU A 338 16.25 -13.33 -23.96
C LEU A 338 15.89 -14.61 -24.74
N VAL A 339 14.68 -15.14 -24.55
CA VAL A 339 14.15 -16.29 -25.32
C VAL A 339 14.04 -15.98 -26.81
N ALA A 340 13.70 -14.74 -27.17
CA ALA A 340 13.69 -14.26 -28.55
C ALA A 340 15.08 -14.00 -29.15
N GLY A 341 16.17 -14.25 -28.40
CA GLY A 341 17.55 -14.07 -28.85
C GLY A 341 18.11 -12.65 -28.70
N VAL A 342 17.39 -11.73 -28.03
CA VAL A 342 17.88 -10.36 -27.78
C VAL A 342 19.02 -10.39 -26.76
N PRO A 343 20.20 -9.80 -27.06
CA PRO A 343 21.33 -9.79 -26.13
C PRO A 343 21.06 -8.90 -24.91
N LEU A 344 21.31 -9.42 -23.71
CA LEU A 344 21.09 -8.72 -22.43
C LEU A 344 22.33 -8.69 -21.54
N ARG A 345 22.58 -7.51 -20.93
CA ARG A 345 23.55 -7.26 -19.85
C ARG A 345 22.91 -7.54 -18.50
N LEU A 346 22.69 -8.83 -18.20
CA LEU A 346 22.01 -9.28 -16.98
C LEU A 346 22.76 -8.90 -15.69
N ASP A 347 24.08 -8.67 -15.77
CA ASP A 347 24.91 -8.11 -14.70
C ASP A 347 24.35 -6.81 -14.11
N ARG A 348 23.69 -5.98 -14.95
CA ARG A 348 23.11 -4.70 -14.54
C ARG A 348 21.91 -4.85 -13.61
N LEU A 349 21.18 -5.96 -13.65
CA LEU A 349 20.09 -6.25 -12.71
C LEU A 349 20.60 -6.45 -11.26
N THR A 350 21.88 -6.78 -11.11
CA THR A 350 22.55 -6.97 -9.81
C THR A 350 23.69 -5.99 -9.57
N ALA A 351 23.82 -4.92 -10.35
CA ALA A 351 24.83 -3.90 -10.13
C ALA A 351 24.68 -3.28 -8.72
N GLY A 352 25.79 -3.16 -7.99
CA GLY A 352 25.78 -2.73 -6.59
C GLY A 352 25.21 -3.75 -5.59
N ARG A 353 25.09 -5.03 -5.97
CA ARG A 353 24.68 -6.13 -5.09
C ARG A 353 25.72 -7.25 -5.14
N ALA A 354 25.90 -7.98 -4.04
CA ALA A 354 26.71 -9.19 -4.04
C ALA A 354 26.04 -10.25 -4.92
N ALA A 355 26.68 -10.60 -6.04
CA ALA A 355 26.13 -11.50 -7.05
C ALA A 355 27.16 -12.56 -7.46
N ARG A 356 26.89 -13.82 -7.08
CA ARG A 356 27.74 -14.96 -7.46
C ARG A 356 27.21 -15.57 -8.76
N ARG A 357 28.04 -15.61 -9.81
CA ARG A 357 27.72 -16.39 -11.02
C ARG A 357 27.71 -17.87 -10.65
N LEU A 358 26.55 -18.51 -10.78
CA LEU A 358 26.38 -19.94 -10.51
C LEU A 358 26.74 -20.74 -11.76
N ASP A 359 27.33 -21.91 -11.56
CA ASP A 359 27.72 -22.85 -12.61
C ASP A 359 26.66 -23.96 -12.72
N PRO A 360 25.84 -24.01 -13.79
CA PRO A 360 24.78 -25.00 -13.93
C PRO A 360 25.27 -26.45 -13.89
N THR A 361 26.50 -26.73 -14.31
CA THR A 361 27.02 -28.11 -14.34
C THR A 361 27.50 -28.61 -12.97
N ARG A 362 27.52 -27.75 -11.94
CA ARG A 362 27.91 -28.13 -10.57
C ARG A 362 26.74 -28.47 -9.65
N PHE A 363 25.49 -28.38 -10.13
CA PHE A 363 24.29 -28.70 -9.34
C PHE A 363 24.03 -30.21 -9.15
N THR A 364 24.94 -31.09 -9.60
CA THR A 364 24.83 -32.55 -9.43
C THR A 364 25.33 -33.08 -8.09
N ALA A 365 25.83 -32.19 -7.21
CA ALA A 365 26.01 -32.44 -5.79
C ALA A 365 25.41 -31.26 -5.03
N GLU A 366 24.72 -31.51 -3.91
CA GLU A 366 24.22 -30.44 -3.05
C GLU A 366 25.43 -29.69 -2.46
N PRO A 367 25.58 -28.38 -2.69
CA PRO A 367 26.64 -27.61 -2.06
C PRO A 367 26.26 -27.32 -0.60
N ASP A 368 27.13 -27.65 0.35
CA ASP A 368 26.97 -27.24 1.74
C ASP A 368 26.68 -25.74 1.82
N ALA A 369 25.49 -25.41 2.33
CA ALA A 369 24.97 -24.06 2.38
C ALA A 369 24.47 -23.76 3.80
N GLU A 370 25.32 -23.11 4.60
CA GLU A 370 24.98 -22.69 5.96
C GLU A 370 23.69 -21.86 5.95
N PRO A 371 22.71 -22.14 6.85
CA PRO A 371 21.48 -21.37 6.87
C PRO A 371 21.76 -19.90 7.20
N LEU A 372 21.17 -18.98 6.42
CA LEU A 372 21.16 -17.56 6.79
C LEU A 372 20.65 -17.43 8.24
N PRO A 373 21.37 -16.71 9.12
CA PRO A 373 21.04 -16.69 10.54
C PRO A 373 19.62 -16.14 10.76
N PRO A 374 18.88 -16.58 11.81
CA PRO A 374 17.52 -16.11 12.08
C PRO A 374 17.39 -14.57 12.22
N SER A 375 18.51 -13.90 12.52
CA SER A 375 18.66 -12.45 12.60
C SER A 375 18.88 -11.73 11.26
N ALA A 376 18.93 -12.44 10.12
CA ALA A 376 19.12 -11.81 8.81
C ALA A 376 17.87 -11.04 8.36
N TRP A 377 18.04 -9.75 8.00
CA TRP A 377 16.96 -8.91 7.46
C TRP A 377 17.20 -8.59 5.97
N LEU A 378 16.11 -8.50 5.23
CA LEU A 378 16.06 -8.00 3.86
C LEU A 378 15.46 -6.60 3.88
N VAL A 379 16.18 -5.63 3.31
CA VAL A 379 15.80 -4.21 3.32
C VAL A 379 15.85 -3.67 1.89
N ASN A 380 14.87 -2.84 1.53
CA ASN A 380 14.88 -2.04 0.31
C ASN A 380 14.34 -0.63 0.61
N GLY A 381 14.37 0.28 -0.37
CA GLY A 381 13.95 1.68 -0.20
C GLY A 381 12.47 1.93 0.13
N SER A 382 11.69 0.89 0.45
CA SER A 382 10.28 0.96 0.86
C SER A 382 9.91 0.02 2.03
N ARG A 383 10.77 -0.94 2.41
CA ARG A 383 10.43 -2.07 3.30
C ARG A 383 11.63 -2.64 4.02
N ALA A 384 11.40 -3.25 5.19
CA ALA A 384 12.30 -4.20 5.84
C ALA A 384 11.51 -5.44 6.31
N ARG A 385 12.11 -6.63 6.21
CA ARG A 385 11.56 -7.88 6.79
C ARG A 385 12.65 -8.86 7.21
N PRO A 386 12.39 -9.81 8.14
CA PRO A 386 13.28 -10.95 8.33
C PRO A 386 13.39 -11.78 7.05
N ALA A 387 14.55 -12.40 6.80
CA ALA A 387 14.78 -13.26 5.64
C ALA A 387 13.84 -14.47 5.62
N SER A 388 13.50 -14.98 6.80
CA SER A 388 12.53 -16.04 7.10
C SER A 388 11.07 -15.56 7.20
N GLY A 389 10.82 -14.25 7.23
CA GLY A 389 9.47 -13.69 7.32
C GLY A 389 8.74 -13.67 5.96
N PRO A 390 7.40 -13.58 5.96
CA PRO A 390 6.63 -13.37 4.73
C PRO A 390 6.92 -12.01 4.10
N GLU A 391 6.62 -11.87 2.81
CA GLU A 391 6.74 -10.61 2.07
C GLU A 391 5.60 -9.66 2.51
N PRO A 392 5.88 -8.52 3.19
CA PRO A 392 4.83 -7.64 3.67
C PRO A 392 4.11 -6.95 2.51
N ALA A 393 2.82 -6.67 2.66
CA ALA A 393 2.04 -5.91 1.67
C ALA A 393 2.60 -4.48 1.47
N ARG A 394 2.17 -3.78 0.41
CA ARG A 394 2.30 -2.31 0.40
C ARG A 394 1.16 -1.75 1.23
N LEU A 395 1.43 -0.73 2.06
CA LEU A 395 0.37 0.11 2.61
C LEU A 395 -0.45 0.66 1.44
N GLY A 396 -1.76 0.35 1.42
CA GLY A 396 -2.67 0.79 0.36
C GLY A 396 -2.75 -0.08 -0.91
N VAL A 397 -2.15 -1.28 -0.97
CA VAL A 397 -2.33 -2.18 -2.15
C VAL A 397 -2.64 -3.62 -1.72
N GLY A 398 -3.72 -4.17 -2.28
CA GLY A 398 -4.14 -5.56 -2.07
C GLY A 398 -3.16 -6.60 -2.66
N PRO A 399 -3.26 -7.88 -2.24
CA PRO A 399 -2.30 -8.91 -2.60
C PRO A 399 -2.35 -9.29 -4.09
N ALA A 400 -1.17 -9.49 -4.68
CA ALA A 400 -1.02 -10.06 -6.02
C ALA A 400 -1.03 -11.60 -5.97
N LEU A 401 -1.56 -12.25 -7.01
CA LEU A 401 -1.64 -13.71 -7.10
C LEU A 401 -0.26 -14.34 -7.41
N PRO A 402 0.08 -15.51 -6.83
CA PRO A 402 1.34 -16.20 -7.09
C PRO A 402 1.35 -16.89 -8.46
N ALA A 403 2.54 -17.02 -9.05
CA ALA A 403 2.75 -17.74 -10.32
C ALA A 403 3.08 -19.23 -10.10
N PRO A 404 2.71 -20.15 -11.02
CA PRO A 404 3.01 -21.58 -10.89
C PRO A 404 4.48 -21.94 -11.15
N GLY A 405 4.96 -23.01 -10.51
CA GLY A 405 6.28 -23.61 -10.75
C GLY A 405 6.30 -24.62 -11.91
N PRO A 406 7.49 -25.03 -12.39
CA PRO A 406 7.65 -25.90 -13.56
C PRO A 406 7.52 -27.39 -13.23
N ALA A 407 6.92 -28.17 -14.14
CA ALA A 407 6.91 -29.63 -14.09
C ALA A 407 8.02 -30.22 -14.96
N LEU A 408 8.70 -31.27 -14.47
CA LEU A 408 9.64 -32.06 -15.28
C LEU A 408 8.87 -32.97 -16.24
N SER A 409 9.27 -32.97 -17.52
CA SER A 409 8.69 -33.84 -18.53
C SER A 409 9.18 -35.29 -18.40
N ARG A 410 8.26 -36.25 -18.44
CA ARG A 410 8.55 -37.65 -18.80
C ARG A 410 7.29 -38.40 -19.22
N ASN A 411 7.26 -38.90 -20.45
CA ASN A 411 6.35 -39.93 -20.95
C ASN A 411 7.00 -40.63 -22.16
N GLY A 412 6.68 -41.91 -22.39
CA GLY A 412 7.30 -42.75 -23.44
C GLY A 412 8.13 -43.92 -22.87
N THR A 413 7.54 -45.01 -22.36
CA THR A 413 6.94 -46.19 -23.05
C THR A 413 7.93 -47.28 -23.51
N ALA A 414 7.91 -48.45 -22.86
CA ALA A 414 8.33 -49.74 -23.45
C ALA A 414 7.83 -50.98 -22.66
N HIS A 415 6.90 -51.75 -23.26
CA HIS A 415 6.67 -53.21 -23.12
C HIS A 415 6.38 -53.89 -21.74
N ALA A 416 5.76 -55.07 -21.83
CA ALA A 416 5.26 -55.95 -20.74
C ALA A 416 6.19 -57.21 -20.61
N PRO A 417 5.86 -58.39 -19.97
CA PRO A 417 4.54 -58.96 -19.57
C PRO A 417 4.44 -59.89 -18.30
N HIS A 418 3.20 -60.37 -18.02
CA HIS A 418 2.78 -61.53 -17.18
C HIS A 418 2.92 -61.44 -15.63
N LYS A 419 2.19 -62.20 -14.80
CA LYS A 419 1.30 -63.40 -14.94
C LYS A 419 -0.08 -63.16 -14.25
N ASN A 420 -1.23 -63.51 -14.86
CA ASN A 420 -2.07 -64.73 -14.71
C ASN A 420 -2.44 -65.11 -13.25
N GLY A 421 -3.69 -65.44 -12.87
CA GLY A 421 -4.99 -65.58 -13.57
C GLY A 421 -6.16 -65.06 -12.70
N THR A 422 -7.34 -65.67 -12.42
CA THR A 422 -8.22 -66.75 -12.97
C THR A 422 -9.31 -67.04 -11.89
N VAL A 423 -10.61 -67.37 -12.12
CA VAL A 423 -11.49 -67.45 -13.31
C VAL A 423 -13.01 -67.40 -12.86
N LEU A 424 -13.96 -67.64 -13.77
CA LEU A 424 -15.45 -67.66 -13.65
C LEU A 424 -16.01 -68.98 -13.02
N PRO A 425 -17.32 -69.18 -12.65
CA PRO A 425 -18.61 -68.63 -13.14
C PRO A 425 -19.51 -67.94 -12.06
N GLU A 426 -20.66 -67.28 -12.30
CA GLU A 426 -21.73 -67.25 -13.35
C GLU A 426 -23.01 -68.10 -13.07
N PHE A 427 -24.15 -67.69 -13.66
CA PHE A 427 -25.56 -68.14 -13.50
C PHE A 427 -26.33 -67.67 -12.23
N GLY A 428 -27.56 -67.10 -12.31
CA GLY A 428 -28.31 -66.64 -13.49
C GLY A 428 -29.77 -66.18 -13.21
N ALA A 429 -30.36 -65.41 -14.16
CA ALA A 429 -31.81 -65.20 -14.46
C ALA A 429 -32.82 -64.79 -13.33
N ARG A 430 -33.40 -63.57 -13.31
CA ARG A 430 -34.60 -63.04 -14.08
C ARG A 430 -35.98 -63.45 -13.49
N PRO A 431 -37.12 -62.76 -13.79
CA PRO A 431 -37.36 -61.31 -14.07
C PRO A 431 -38.74 -60.75 -13.53
N LEU A 432 -39.09 -59.48 -13.85
CA LEU A 432 -40.44 -58.83 -13.77
C LEU A 432 -41.00 -58.54 -12.34
N THR A 433 -41.89 -57.57 -12.04
CA THR A 433 -42.55 -56.46 -12.80
C THR A 433 -42.91 -55.27 -11.88
N SER A 434 -43.44 -54.17 -12.42
CA SER A 434 -43.74 -52.90 -11.75
C SER A 434 -45.09 -52.79 -10.99
N ALA A 435 -45.12 -51.99 -9.92
CA ALA A 435 -46.26 -51.16 -9.48
C ALA A 435 -45.75 -49.95 -8.66
N ALA A 436 -46.58 -48.93 -8.43
CA ALA A 436 -46.14 -47.67 -7.79
C ALA A 436 -47.15 -47.07 -6.78
N SER A 437 -46.63 -46.54 -5.68
CA SER A 437 -47.25 -45.55 -4.78
C SER A 437 -46.15 -44.92 -3.90
N GLY A 438 -46.32 -43.66 -3.48
CA GLY A 438 -45.28 -42.87 -2.80
C GLY A 438 -45.57 -42.55 -1.32
N PRO A 439 -44.60 -41.96 -0.58
CA PRO A 439 -44.75 -41.64 0.84
C PRO A 439 -44.95 -40.14 1.14
N SER A 440 -46.11 -39.76 1.68
CA SER A 440 -46.39 -38.43 2.26
C SER A 440 -46.41 -38.45 3.79
N ASP A 441 -47.02 -39.48 4.36
CA ASP A 441 -47.57 -39.49 5.73
C ASP A 441 -46.52 -39.39 6.85
N GLY A 442 -45.26 -39.71 6.56
CA GLY A 442 -44.17 -39.63 7.54
C GLY A 442 -43.78 -38.19 7.88
N VAL A 443 -43.78 -37.29 6.90
CA VAL A 443 -43.35 -35.90 7.08
C VAL A 443 -44.42 -35.09 7.82
N GLU A 444 -45.69 -35.30 7.47
CA GLU A 444 -46.81 -34.60 8.10
C GLU A 444 -46.95 -34.94 9.59
N ARG A 445 -46.77 -36.23 9.96
CA ARG A 445 -46.72 -36.64 11.38
C ARG A 445 -45.57 -35.97 12.12
N ALA A 446 -44.34 -36.05 11.59
CA ALA A 446 -43.17 -35.41 12.20
C ALA A 446 -43.35 -33.89 12.39
N PHE A 447 -44.02 -33.21 11.45
CA PHE A 447 -44.29 -31.78 11.54
C PHE A 447 -45.33 -31.45 12.62
N VAL A 448 -46.40 -32.24 12.75
CA VAL A 448 -47.40 -32.10 13.84
C VAL A 448 -46.78 -32.39 15.21
N GLU A 449 -45.88 -33.38 15.29
CA GLU A 449 -45.14 -33.70 16.52
C GLU A 449 -44.23 -32.54 16.93
N PHE A 450 -43.43 -32.02 15.99
CA PHE A 450 -42.57 -30.85 16.19
C PHE A 450 -43.36 -29.60 16.62
N GLN A 451 -44.53 -29.33 16.04
CA GLN A 451 -45.38 -28.21 16.44
C GLN A 451 -45.86 -28.34 17.90
N LYS A 452 -46.22 -29.55 18.36
CA LYS A 452 -46.60 -29.81 19.76
C LYS A 452 -45.42 -29.59 20.71
N THR A 453 -44.23 -30.09 20.36
CA THR A 453 -43.01 -29.85 21.16
C THR A 453 -42.67 -28.36 21.23
N MET A 454 -42.83 -27.62 20.13
CA MET A 454 -42.57 -26.18 20.09
C MET A 454 -43.59 -25.38 20.91
N GLN A 455 -44.87 -25.75 20.90
CA GLN A 455 -45.88 -25.13 21.79
C GLN A 455 -45.53 -25.36 23.26
N ALA A 456 -45.22 -26.59 23.66
CA ALA A 456 -44.82 -26.90 25.04
C ALA A 456 -43.56 -26.12 25.47
N PHE A 457 -42.56 -25.99 24.60
CA PHE A 457 -41.35 -25.20 24.87
C PHE A 457 -41.66 -23.70 25.07
N LEU A 458 -42.51 -23.12 24.21
CA LEU A 458 -42.92 -21.72 24.31
C LEU A 458 -43.79 -21.46 25.55
N GLU A 459 -44.57 -22.44 26.00
CA GLU A 459 -45.41 -22.35 27.19
C GLU A 459 -44.58 -22.44 28.48
N VAL A 460 -43.54 -23.28 28.50
CA VAL A 460 -42.51 -23.30 29.57
C VAL A 460 -41.72 -21.99 29.60
N GLN A 461 -41.28 -21.47 28.44
CA GLN A 461 -40.60 -20.16 28.33
C GLN A 461 -41.49 -19.03 28.85
N ARG A 462 -42.77 -18.98 28.44
CA ARG A 462 -43.75 -18.00 28.91
C ARG A 462 -43.96 -18.09 30.42
N THR A 463 -44.08 -19.29 30.96
CA THR A 463 -44.28 -19.52 32.40
C THR A 463 -43.07 -19.02 33.19
N ALA A 464 -41.84 -19.44 32.82
CA ALA A 464 -40.62 -19.00 33.47
C ALA A 464 -40.43 -17.47 33.40
N MET A 465 -40.74 -16.85 32.26
CA MET A 465 -40.69 -15.39 32.09
C MET A 465 -41.71 -14.67 33.00
N LEU A 466 -42.92 -15.20 33.14
CA LEU A 466 -43.95 -14.63 34.02
C LEU A 466 -43.64 -14.83 35.51
N THR A 467 -43.08 -15.97 35.90
CA THR A 467 -42.56 -16.20 37.26
C THR A 467 -41.45 -15.20 37.60
N LEU A 468 -40.51 -14.97 36.67
CA LEU A 468 -39.41 -14.01 36.85
C LEU A 468 -39.92 -12.56 36.97
N LEU A 469 -40.96 -12.19 36.21
CA LEU A 469 -41.52 -10.83 36.18
C LEU A 469 -42.54 -10.55 37.30
N THR A 470 -43.18 -11.57 37.88
CA THR A 470 -44.16 -11.41 38.97
C THR A 470 -43.58 -11.67 40.37
N GLY A 471 -42.39 -12.28 40.47
CA GLY A 471 -41.65 -12.40 41.73
C GLY A 471 -42.25 -13.35 42.76
N GLN A 472 -43.20 -14.21 42.37
CA GLN A 472 -43.75 -15.25 43.25
C GLN A 472 -43.16 -16.63 42.93
N GLY A 473 -43.03 -17.47 43.96
CA GLY A 473 -42.39 -18.79 43.85
C GLY A 473 -43.08 -19.72 42.87
N ALA A 474 -42.30 -20.60 42.23
CA ALA A 474 -42.80 -21.50 41.19
C ALA A 474 -43.85 -22.50 41.76
N PRO A 475 -45.00 -22.69 41.07
CA PRO A 475 -45.92 -23.77 41.39
C PRO A 475 -45.38 -25.12 40.94
N ASP A 476 -45.74 -26.17 41.67
CA ASP A 476 -45.27 -27.54 41.43
C ASP A 476 -45.91 -28.14 40.17
N LEU A 477 -45.12 -28.83 39.33
CA LEU A 477 -45.57 -29.37 38.03
C LEU A 477 -45.48 -30.90 38.01
N PRO A 478 -46.56 -31.62 37.66
CA PRO A 478 -46.65 -33.06 37.87
C PRO A 478 -45.82 -33.87 36.87
N SER A 479 -44.80 -34.58 37.36
CA SER A 479 -44.08 -35.58 36.58
C SER A 479 -44.93 -36.84 36.36
N ARG A 480 -45.14 -37.26 35.11
CA ARG A 480 -45.64 -38.61 34.79
C ARG A 480 -45.04 -39.16 33.48
N PRO A 481 -44.44 -40.36 33.46
CA PRO A 481 -43.75 -40.93 32.30
C PRO A 481 -44.61 -41.94 31.51
N LEU A 482 -44.09 -42.43 30.38
CA LEU A 482 -44.16 -43.79 29.78
C LEU A 482 -44.02 -43.71 28.23
N PRO A 483 -43.66 -44.79 27.51
CA PRO A 483 -43.10 -46.10 27.93
C PRO A 483 -41.72 -46.43 27.29
N ILE A 484 -41.12 -47.57 27.65
CA ILE A 484 -39.90 -48.13 27.03
C ILE A 484 -40.09 -49.63 26.78
N GLU A 485 -39.95 -50.07 25.53
CA GLU A 485 -39.70 -51.46 25.07
C GLU A 485 -38.92 -51.36 23.74
N GLY A 486 -37.94 -52.20 23.38
CA GLY A 486 -37.22 -53.27 24.10
C GLY A 486 -36.01 -53.76 23.27
N GLU A 487 -35.05 -54.47 23.88
CA GLU A 487 -33.81 -54.97 23.22
C GLU A 487 -34.04 -56.32 22.48
N PRO A 488 -33.08 -56.82 21.67
CA PRO A 488 -32.05 -57.70 22.25
C PRO A 488 -30.62 -57.60 21.68
N ASP A 489 -29.66 -57.34 22.57
CA ASP A 489 -28.46 -58.13 22.89
C ASP A 489 -27.52 -58.76 21.80
N LEU A 490 -26.32 -58.15 21.71
CA LEU A 490 -24.96 -58.73 21.71
C LEU A 490 -24.39 -59.80 20.71
N LEU A 491 -23.08 -59.61 20.49
CA LEU A 491 -22.00 -60.59 20.22
C LEU A 491 -21.92 -61.36 18.87
N ARG A 492 -21.00 -60.89 17.99
CA ARG A 492 -19.86 -61.70 17.47
C ARG A 492 -18.77 -60.82 16.80
N ARG A 493 -17.59 -61.39 16.50
CA ARG A 493 -16.34 -60.65 16.20
C ARG A 493 -15.47 -61.37 15.15
N ALA A 494 -14.88 -60.60 14.20
CA ALA A 494 -13.86 -61.00 13.20
C ALA A 494 -14.32 -62.01 12.11
N PRO A 495 -13.57 -62.21 10.98
CA PRO A 495 -12.30 -61.62 10.53
C PRO A 495 -12.44 -60.75 9.24
N ALA A 496 -11.40 -60.65 8.39
CA ALA A 496 -11.26 -59.61 7.35
C ALA A 496 -10.71 -60.08 5.97
N ALA A 497 -10.82 -59.20 4.96
CA ALA A 497 -10.32 -59.28 3.57
C ALA A 497 -11.00 -60.31 2.64
N PRO A 498 -10.89 -60.22 1.28
CA PRO A 498 -10.16 -59.28 0.41
C PRO A 498 -11.06 -58.47 -0.58
N PRO A 499 -10.52 -57.56 -1.44
CA PRO A 499 -11.31 -56.72 -2.36
C PRO A 499 -11.51 -57.30 -3.77
N ALA A 500 -12.48 -56.76 -4.52
CA ALA A 500 -12.79 -57.13 -5.92
C ALA A 500 -12.82 -55.92 -6.88
N ARG A 501 -12.64 -56.18 -8.18
CA ARG A 501 -12.56 -55.18 -9.27
C ARG A 501 -13.94 -54.69 -9.74
N VAL A 502 -13.93 -53.54 -10.41
CA VAL A 502 -15.02 -53.03 -11.26
C VAL A 502 -14.53 -52.98 -12.71
N GLU A 503 -15.34 -53.43 -13.65
CA GLU A 503 -15.20 -53.18 -15.10
C GLU A 503 -16.38 -52.31 -15.61
N PRO A 504 -16.24 -51.63 -16.76
CA PRO A 504 -17.07 -50.46 -17.08
C PRO A 504 -18.49 -50.80 -17.55
N ALA A 505 -19.46 -50.07 -17.02
CA ALA A 505 -20.83 -50.02 -17.54
C ALA A 505 -20.96 -49.04 -18.73
N PRO A 506 -21.92 -49.23 -19.65
CA PRO A 506 -22.10 -48.36 -20.81
C PRO A 506 -22.59 -46.95 -20.40
N PRO A 507 -22.32 -45.92 -21.23
CA PRO A 507 -22.67 -44.53 -20.91
C PRO A 507 -24.18 -44.33 -20.83
N LYS A 508 -24.68 -43.95 -19.65
CA LYS A 508 -26.00 -43.32 -19.50
C LYS A 508 -25.92 -41.83 -19.90
N PRO A 509 -27.01 -41.23 -20.38
CA PRO A 509 -27.00 -39.83 -20.79
C PRO A 509 -26.70 -38.89 -19.61
N VAL A 510 -25.95 -37.83 -19.87
CA VAL A 510 -25.54 -36.83 -18.88
C VAL A 510 -26.75 -35.98 -18.49
N SER A 511 -27.10 -35.98 -17.20
CA SER A 511 -28.04 -35.02 -16.61
C SER A 511 -27.36 -33.68 -16.35
N ALA A 512 -28.13 -32.58 -16.45
CA ALA A 512 -27.63 -31.23 -16.17
C ALA A 512 -27.10 -31.08 -14.72
N PRO A 513 -26.16 -30.16 -14.46
CA PRO A 513 -25.52 -30.02 -13.15
C PRO A 513 -26.48 -29.50 -12.07
N GLU A 514 -26.38 -30.08 -10.88
CA GLU A 514 -27.07 -29.61 -9.67
C GLU A 514 -26.44 -28.32 -9.12
N ARG A 515 -27.21 -27.52 -8.37
CA ARG A 515 -26.74 -26.28 -7.72
C ARG A 515 -26.12 -26.58 -6.36
N LEU A 516 -25.01 -25.92 -6.01
CA LEU A 516 -24.45 -25.99 -4.65
C LEU A 516 -25.42 -25.39 -3.61
N GLY A 517 -25.71 -26.17 -2.57
CA GLY A 517 -26.57 -25.75 -1.46
C GLY A 517 -25.84 -24.91 -0.40
N ARG A 518 -26.62 -24.13 0.35
CA ARG A 518 -26.15 -23.28 1.48
C ARG A 518 -25.31 -24.05 2.52
N GLU A 519 -25.70 -25.28 2.81
CA GLU A 519 -25.06 -26.11 3.84
C GLU A 519 -23.66 -26.57 3.42
N GLU A 520 -23.46 -26.87 2.13
CA GLU A 520 -22.15 -27.25 1.60
C GLU A 520 -21.18 -26.06 1.60
N LEU A 521 -21.67 -24.85 1.27
CA LEU A 521 -20.92 -23.60 1.39
C LEU A 521 -20.47 -23.34 2.83
N ALA A 522 -21.35 -23.59 3.81
CA ALA A 522 -21.01 -23.49 5.23
C ALA A 522 -19.94 -24.50 5.66
N ALA A 523 -20.08 -25.77 5.28
CA ALA A 523 -19.10 -26.81 5.59
C ALA A 523 -17.72 -26.51 4.99
N ARG A 524 -17.66 -26.06 3.72
CA ARG A 524 -16.43 -25.64 3.05
C ARG A 524 -15.76 -24.46 3.75
N LEU A 525 -16.52 -23.42 4.13
CA LEU A 525 -15.98 -22.26 4.86
C LEU A 525 -15.41 -22.66 6.23
N LEU A 526 -16.14 -23.44 7.03
CA LEU A 526 -15.68 -23.87 8.36
C LEU A 526 -14.39 -24.70 8.29
N ALA A 527 -14.26 -25.60 7.31
CA ALA A 527 -13.05 -26.38 7.08
C ALA A 527 -11.82 -25.50 6.75
N ILE A 528 -12.02 -24.44 5.97
CA ILE A 528 -10.98 -23.48 5.57
C ILE A 528 -10.57 -22.57 6.73
N VAL A 529 -11.53 -22.10 7.54
CA VAL A 529 -11.24 -21.34 8.76
C VAL A 529 -10.38 -22.18 9.70
N ARG A 530 -10.71 -23.47 9.90
CA ARG A 530 -9.90 -24.41 10.69
C ARG A 530 -8.47 -24.53 10.16
N GLU A 531 -8.29 -24.76 8.87
CA GLU A 531 -6.94 -24.94 8.27
C GLU A 531 -6.09 -23.66 8.38
N ARG A 532 -6.68 -22.49 8.15
CA ARG A 532 -5.95 -21.20 8.19
C ARG A 532 -5.67 -20.67 9.60
N THR A 533 -6.59 -20.88 10.55
CA THR A 533 -6.45 -20.35 11.92
C THR A 533 -5.81 -21.34 12.90
N GLY A 534 -5.88 -22.65 12.62
CA GLY A 534 -5.53 -23.70 13.57
C GLY A 534 -6.53 -23.84 14.73
N TYR A 535 -7.74 -23.29 14.63
CA TYR A 535 -8.78 -23.52 15.63
C TYR A 535 -9.38 -24.92 15.51
N PRO A 536 -9.58 -25.66 16.62
CA PRO A 536 -10.32 -26.92 16.64
C PRO A 536 -11.72 -26.80 16.03
N ALA A 537 -12.22 -27.88 15.43
CA ALA A 537 -13.45 -27.86 14.65
C ALA A 537 -14.70 -27.59 15.51
N GLU A 538 -14.69 -28.10 16.74
CA GLU A 538 -15.69 -27.94 17.78
C GLU A 538 -15.87 -26.48 18.26
N MET A 539 -14.88 -25.60 18.00
CA MET A 539 -14.93 -24.19 18.38
C MET A 539 -15.51 -23.27 17.28
N LEU A 540 -15.73 -23.79 16.06
CA LEU A 540 -16.11 -22.97 14.90
C LEU A 540 -17.61 -23.08 14.59
N ARG A 541 -18.34 -21.99 14.80
CA ARG A 541 -19.78 -21.87 14.50
C ARG A 541 -20.05 -20.71 13.56
N LEU A 542 -21.18 -20.76 12.84
CA LEU A 542 -21.56 -19.74 11.84
C LEU A 542 -22.00 -18.41 12.45
N ASP A 543 -22.41 -18.40 13.71
CA ASP A 543 -22.91 -17.22 14.43
C ASP A 543 -21.79 -16.33 15.03
N LEU A 544 -20.55 -16.81 15.08
CA LEU A 544 -19.40 -16.09 15.65
C LEU A 544 -18.96 -14.89 14.79
N ASP A 545 -18.59 -13.80 15.45
CA ASP A 545 -17.97 -12.62 14.83
C ASP A 545 -16.48 -12.88 14.51
N LEU A 546 -16.09 -12.50 13.30
CA LEU A 546 -14.76 -12.71 12.75
C LEU A 546 -13.69 -11.92 13.51
N GLU A 547 -13.96 -10.68 13.90
CA GLU A 547 -13.00 -9.84 14.63
C GLU A 547 -13.09 -10.04 16.14
N ALA A 548 -14.31 -10.02 16.71
CA ALA A 548 -14.51 -10.02 18.16
C ALA A 548 -14.32 -11.39 18.81
N ASP A 549 -14.89 -12.45 18.22
CA ASP A 549 -14.84 -13.80 18.81
C ASP A 549 -13.64 -14.59 18.30
N LEU A 550 -13.39 -14.54 16.99
CA LEU A 550 -12.41 -15.37 16.30
C LEU A 550 -11.01 -14.73 16.14
N GLY A 551 -10.84 -13.42 16.37
CA GLY A 551 -9.53 -12.76 16.20
C GLY A 551 -8.96 -12.81 14.77
N ILE A 552 -9.86 -12.93 13.78
CA ILE A 552 -9.58 -12.92 12.34
C ILE A 552 -9.57 -11.46 11.88
N ASP A 553 -8.37 -10.87 11.98
CA ASP A 553 -8.06 -9.55 11.44
C ASP A 553 -8.32 -9.43 9.92
N SER A 554 -8.27 -8.20 9.41
CA SER A 554 -8.55 -7.89 8.01
C SER A 554 -7.58 -8.52 7.00
N ILE A 555 -6.43 -9.05 7.44
CA ILE A 555 -5.50 -9.81 6.59
C ILE A 555 -5.96 -11.27 6.52
N LYS A 556 -6.12 -11.92 7.69
CA LYS A 556 -6.61 -13.31 7.78
C LYS A 556 -8.00 -13.49 7.15
N ARG A 557 -8.90 -12.50 7.24
CA ARG A 557 -10.22 -12.53 6.59
C ARG A 557 -10.08 -12.66 5.07
N VAL A 558 -9.13 -11.95 4.47
CA VAL A 558 -8.86 -12.00 3.02
C VAL A 558 -8.21 -13.34 2.63
N GLU A 559 -7.35 -13.92 3.45
CA GLU A 559 -6.79 -15.27 3.20
C GLU A 559 -7.87 -16.37 3.24
N ILE A 560 -8.81 -16.29 4.19
CA ILE A 560 -9.93 -17.23 4.31
C ILE A 560 -10.90 -17.08 3.13
N LEU A 561 -11.28 -15.86 2.77
CA LEU A 561 -12.14 -15.60 1.60
C LEU A 561 -11.45 -15.99 0.28
N GLY A 562 -10.14 -15.76 0.15
CA GLY A 562 -9.35 -16.19 -1.01
C GLY A 562 -9.31 -17.71 -1.16
N SER A 563 -9.10 -18.43 -0.05
CA SER A 563 -9.11 -19.89 0.01
C SER A 563 -10.51 -20.46 -0.29
N LEU A 564 -11.58 -19.79 0.17
CA LEU A 564 -12.95 -20.18 -0.12
C LEU A 564 -13.28 -20.05 -1.62
N ARG A 565 -12.79 -18.98 -2.27
CA ARG A 565 -12.90 -18.80 -3.72
C ARG A 565 -12.13 -19.87 -4.50
N GLU A 566 -10.99 -20.36 -3.99
CA GLU A 566 -10.24 -21.48 -4.57
C GLU A 566 -10.94 -22.84 -4.37
N ALA A 567 -11.78 -22.98 -3.34
CA ALA A 567 -12.52 -24.19 -3.02
C ALA A 567 -13.92 -24.29 -3.67
N LEU A 568 -14.24 -23.39 -4.61
CA LEU A 568 -15.54 -23.28 -5.28
C LEU A 568 -15.38 -23.13 -6.81
N PRO A 569 -16.40 -23.49 -7.62
CA PRO A 569 -16.32 -23.39 -9.08
C PRO A 569 -16.11 -21.95 -9.55
N SER A 570 -15.29 -21.74 -10.59
CA SER A 570 -14.99 -20.40 -11.13
C SER A 570 -16.23 -19.65 -11.63
N SER A 571 -17.28 -20.36 -12.03
CA SER A 571 -18.58 -19.80 -12.44
C SER A 571 -19.41 -19.23 -11.27
N ALA A 572 -19.03 -19.48 -10.01
CA ALA A 572 -19.69 -18.90 -8.83
C ALA A 572 -19.30 -17.43 -8.58
N PHE A 573 -18.22 -16.96 -9.20
CA PHE A 573 -17.67 -15.62 -9.02
C PHE A 573 -17.58 -14.93 -10.38
N GLY A 574 -18.57 -14.09 -10.70
CA GLY A 574 -18.43 -13.13 -11.79
C GLY A 574 -17.29 -12.13 -11.52
N SER A 575 -17.05 -11.23 -12.48
CA SER A 575 -16.33 -10.00 -12.16
C SER A 575 -17.09 -9.26 -11.05
N ASP A 576 -16.45 -9.01 -9.91
CA ASP A 576 -16.19 -7.64 -9.46
C ASP A 576 -15.47 -7.57 -8.11
N SER A 577 -14.74 -6.46 -7.91
CA SER A 577 -14.18 -6.11 -6.60
C SER A 577 -15.27 -5.85 -5.55
N GLU A 578 -16.47 -5.47 -5.99
CA GLU A 578 -17.61 -5.19 -5.12
C GLU A 578 -18.07 -6.42 -4.32
N MET A 579 -18.10 -7.61 -4.93
CA MET A 579 -18.56 -8.80 -4.19
C MET A 579 -17.55 -9.21 -3.10
N MET A 580 -16.25 -9.05 -3.36
CA MET A 580 -15.22 -9.28 -2.33
C MET A 580 -15.27 -8.22 -1.21
N ASP A 581 -15.56 -6.97 -1.53
CA ASP A 581 -15.81 -5.91 -0.55
C ASP A 581 -17.06 -6.24 0.30
N GLN A 582 -18.20 -6.56 -0.34
CA GLN A 582 -19.43 -7.00 0.33
C GLN A 582 -19.23 -8.23 1.23
N LEU A 583 -18.34 -9.18 0.87
CA LEU A 583 -17.99 -10.32 1.72
C LEU A 583 -17.02 -9.92 2.85
N SER A 584 -16.09 -8.97 2.63
CA SER A 584 -15.20 -8.44 3.68
C SER A 584 -15.95 -7.66 4.77
N ARG A 585 -17.07 -7.02 4.38
CA ARG A 585 -18.07 -6.33 5.23
C ARG A 585 -19.05 -7.30 5.92
N ALA A 586 -18.82 -8.60 5.89
CA ALA A 586 -19.57 -9.56 6.70
C ALA A 586 -18.94 -9.64 8.10
N ARG A 587 -19.77 -9.57 9.15
CA ARG A 587 -19.29 -9.68 10.55
C ARG A 587 -19.14 -11.13 10.99
N THR A 588 -20.09 -12.00 10.64
CA THR A 588 -20.10 -13.41 11.02
C THR A 588 -19.86 -14.34 9.84
N LEU A 589 -19.44 -15.58 10.13
CA LEU A 589 -19.25 -16.63 9.11
C LEU A 589 -20.54 -16.97 8.36
N GLY A 590 -21.69 -16.98 9.04
CA GLY A 590 -23.01 -17.16 8.43
C GLY A 590 -23.36 -16.04 7.44
N ALA A 591 -23.02 -14.79 7.75
CA ALA A 591 -23.25 -13.66 6.84
C ALA A 591 -22.38 -13.72 5.56
N ILE A 592 -21.25 -14.44 5.57
CA ILE A 592 -20.49 -14.76 4.35
C ILE A 592 -21.26 -15.79 3.52
N VAL A 593 -21.69 -16.91 4.13
CA VAL A 593 -22.47 -17.98 3.46
C VAL A 593 -23.76 -17.45 2.85
N ASP A 594 -24.51 -16.62 3.58
CA ASP A 594 -25.80 -16.07 3.15
C ASP A 594 -25.67 -15.06 2.00
N ARG A 595 -24.50 -14.45 1.81
CA ARG A 595 -24.19 -13.55 0.68
C ARG A 595 -23.77 -14.36 -0.54
N LEU A 596 -22.94 -15.40 -0.35
CA LEU A 596 -22.52 -16.32 -1.43
C LEU A 596 -23.69 -17.11 -2.04
N ALA A 597 -24.59 -17.66 -1.21
CA ALA A 597 -25.77 -18.37 -1.68
C ALA A 597 -26.65 -17.49 -2.59
N ARG A 598 -26.87 -16.22 -2.20
CA ARG A 598 -27.62 -15.24 -3.00
C ARG A 598 -26.93 -14.84 -4.30
N ALA A 599 -25.60 -14.80 -4.35
CA ALA A 599 -24.85 -14.54 -5.57
C ALA A 599 -24.91 -15.74 -6.55
N LEU A 600 -24.87 -16.97 -6.02
CA LEU A 600 -24.94 -18.21 -6.80
C LEU A 600 -26.27 -18.40 -7.55
N ASP A 601 -27.40 -18.02 -6.94
CA ASP A 601 -28.72 -18.13 -7.60
C ASP A 601 -28.91 -17.16 -8.78
N ALA A 602 -28.04 -16.15 -8.94
CA ALA A 602 -28.18 -15.10 -9.95
C ALA A 602 -27.54 -15.42 -11.32
N ILE A 603 -26.82 -16.55 -11.45
CA ILE A 603 -25.94 -16.81 -12.61
C ILE A 603 -26.50 -17.92 -13.53
N ARG A 604 -26.53 -17.67 -14.85
CA ARG A 604 -26.71 -18.70 -15.88
C ARG A 604 -25.34 -19.18 -16.41
N PRO A 605 -25.15 -20.49 -16.69
CA PRO A 605 -23.83 -21.05 -16.95
C PRO A 605 -23.35 -20.90 -18.39
N CYS A 606 -22.03 -20.84 -18.54
CA CYS A 606 -21.29 -21.26 -19.73
C CYS A 606 -20.11 -22.14 -19.25
N GLU A 607 -19.56 -22.98 -20.13
CA GLU A 607 -18.82 -24.18 -19.73
C GLU A 607 -17.39 -23.95 -19.23
N ALA A 608 -16.85 -24.95 -18.52
CA ALA A 608 -15.51 -24.95 -17.93
C ALA A 608 -14.75 -26.25 -18.26
N ALA A 609 -13.42 -26.20 -18.23
CA ALA A 609 -12.53 -27.36 -18.35
C ALA A 609 -11.53 -27.39 -17.17
N THR A 610 -11.15 -28.59 -16.71
CA THR A 610 -10.48 -28.81 -15.41
C THR A 610 -9.26 -29.74 -15.50
N GLY A 611 -8.28 -29.57 -14.60
CA GLY A 611 -7.04 -30.37 -14.53
C GLY A 611 -6.20 -30.09 -13.26
N PRO A 612 -5.24 -30.97 -12.86
CA PRO A 612 -4.86 -31.16 -11.44
C PRO A 612 -3.45 -30.64 -11.00
N PRO A 613 -3.10 -30.65 -9.68
CA PRO A 613 -2.08 -29.73 -9.10
C PRO A 613 -0.91 -30.32 -8.24
N LYS A 614 0.01 -29.41 -7.83
CA LYS A 614 1.11 -29.51 -6.79
C LYS A 614 2.34 -30.41 -7.13
N PRO A 615 3.50 -30.29 -6.42
CA PRO A 615 3.85 -29.51 -5.20
C PRO A 615 5.05 -28.50 -5.32
N PRO A 616 5.40 -27.73 -4.27
CA PRO A 616 6.50 -26.74 -4.27
C PRO A 616 7.71 -27.05 -3.34
N ALA A 617 8.89 -26.47 -3.66
CA ALA A 617 10.07 -26.40 -2.77
C ALA A 617 10.94 -25.13 -3.08
N PRO A 618 11.80 -24.63 -2.16
CA PRO A 618 12.36 -23.27 -2.22
C PRO A 618 13.84 -23.16 -2.64
N ALA A 619 14.34 -21.94 -2.89
CA ALA A 619 15.75 -21.68 -3.20
C ALA A 619 16.32 -20.38 -2.57
N ARG A 620 17.31 -20.55 -1.68
CA ARG A 620 18.41 -19.62 -1.29
C ARG A 620 19.56 -20.51 -0.77
N GLY A 621 20.85 -20.15 -0.82
CA GLY A 621 21.51 -18.91 -1.26
C GLY A 621 22.67 -18.58 -0.30
N GLN A 622 23.83 -18.14 -0.80
CA GLN A 622 25.00 -17.93 0.08
C GLN A 622 25.93 -16.77 -0.33
N ALA A 623 26.60 -16.20 0.67
CA ALA A 623 27.33 -14.95 0.66
C ALA A 623 28.79 -15.04 0.19
N HIS A 624 29.35 -13.88 -0.16
CA HIS A 624 30.62 -13.46 0.44
C HIS A 624 30.70 -11.94 0.61
N GLU A 625 31.44 -11.57 1.66
CA GLU A 625 32.07 -10.31 2.10
C GLU A 625 31.52 -8.89 1.76
N PRO A 626 31.71 -7.89 2.65
CA PRO A 626 31.20 -6.54 2.46
C PRO A 626 32.29 -5.48 2.16
N ASP A 627 32.31 -4.92 0.95
CA ASP A 627 32.63 -3.49 0.78
C ASP A 627 31.84 -2.83 -0.35
N ALA A 628 30.94 -1.91 0.04
CA ALA A 628 30.29 -0.92 -0.81
C ALA A 628 29.61 0.20 0.03
N ARG A 629 30.29 0.64 1.10
CA ARG A 629 29.97 1.83 1.95
C ARG A 629 28.48 2.15 2.21
N VAL A 630 27.98 1.75 3.39
CA VAL A 630 26.83 2.42 4.01
C VAL A 630 27.19 3.89 4.26
N ARG A 631 26.45 4.82 3.66
CA ARG A 631 26.65 6.27 3.84
C ARG A 631 26.02 6.71 5.17
N ARG A 632 26.83 7.23 6.10
CA ARG A 632 26.35 7.86 7.33
C ARG A 632 25.84 9.26 7.00
N LEU A 633 24.61 9.55 7.42
CA LEU A 633 24.01 10.87 7.33
C LEU A 633 23.81 11.44 8.74
N THR A 634 24.16 12.71 8.94
CA THR A 634 23.87 13.51 10.14
C THR A 634 22.78 14.54 9.83
N LEU A 635 22.07 15.00 10.86
CA LEU A 635 21.18 16.16 10.73
C LEU A 635 21.96 17.42 11.13
N GLU A 636 22.01 18.39 10.24
CA GLU A 636 22.70 19.66 10.45
C GLU A 636 21.75 20.83 10.21
N ALA A 637 21.88 21.88 11.03
CA ALA A 637 21.16 23.13 10.86
C ALA A 637 21.79 23.95 9.71
N VAL A 638 21.08 24.06 8.59
CA VAL A 638 21.52 24.81 7.39
C VAL A 638 20.66 26.06 7.17
N ALA A 639 21.28 27.13 6.68
CA ALA A 639 20.59 28.40 6.45
C ALA A 639 19.50 28.27 5.37
N ALA A 640 18.31 28.80 5.67
CA ALA A 640 17.12 28.75 4.84
C ALA A 640 16.36 30.09 4.89
N PRO A 641 16.90 31.15 4.23
CA PRO A 641 16.28 32.46 4.21
C PRO A 641 14.88 32.41 3.58
N LEU A 642 13.98 33.25 4.08
CA LEU A 642 12.59 33.29 3.63
C LEU A 642 12.47 33.66 2.14
N PRO A 643 11.60 32.99 1.38
CA PRO A 643 11.34 33.36 -0.01
C PRO A 643 10.65 34.73 -0.07
N ARG A 644 11.03 35.55 -1.08
CA ARG A 644 10.41 36.86 -1.35
C ARG A 644 8.94 36.66 -1.77
N CYS A 645 8.02 36.77 -0.82
CA CYS A 645 6.58 36.54 -1.02
C CYS A 645 5.80 37.87 -1.12
N PRO A 646 4.63 37.92 -1.79
CA PRO A 646 3.78 39.12 -1.82
C PRO A 646 3.29 39.55 -0.43
N ARG A 647 3.02 40.85 -0.27
CA ARG A 647 2.57 41.44 1.01
C ARG A 647 1.19 40.90 1.42
N GLY A 648 1.07 40.34 2.61
CA GLY A 648 -0.20 39.96 3.26
C GLY A 648 0.00 38.84 4.28
N THR A 649 -0.56 39.02 5.49
CA THR A 649 -0.24 38.30 6.75
C THR A 649 -0.42 36.78 6.76
N GLY A 650 -0.94 36.17 5.68
CA GLY A 650 -1.14 34.73 5.56
C GLY A 650 -2.26 34.18 6.44
N LEU A 651 -2.97 35.03 7.18
CA LEU A 651 -4.15 34.71 7.97
C LEU A 651 -5.39 35.26 7.28
N MET A 652 -6.54 34.65 7.54
CA MET A 652 -7.85 35.20 7.23
C MET A 652 -7.99 36.61 7.83
N ALA A 653 -8.45 37.58 7.04
CA ALA A 653 -8.62 38.97 7.47
C ALA A 653 -9.59 39.06 8.65
N GLY A 654 -9.21 39.77 9.72
CA GLY A 654 -9.97 39.85 10.97
C GLY A 654 -10.09 38.54 11.75
N GLY A 655 -9.35 37.49 11.37
CA GLY A 655 -9.35 36.21 12.08
C GLY A 655 -8.68 36.29 13.45
N LEU A 656 -9.32 35.68 14.44
CA LEU A 656 -8.85 35.66 15.83
C LEU A 656 -7.62 34.76 15.98
N VAL A 657 -6.62 35.21 16.74
CA VAL A 657 -5.45 34.42 17.12
C VAL A 657 -5.46 34.16 18.62
N LEU A 658 -5.30 32.89 19.00
CA LEU A 658 -5.08 32.46 20.38
C LEU A 658 -3.58 32.34 20.63
N VAL A 659 -3.06 33.03 21.64
CA VAL A 659 -1.65 32.95 22.05
C VAL A 659 -1.57 32.35 23.45
N THR A 660 -0.85 31.23 23.64
CA THR A 660 -0.59 30.70 24.99
C THR A 660 0.55 31.47 25.64
N ASP A 661 0.38 31.81 26.92
CA ASP A 661 1.27 32.74 27.61
C ASP A 661 2.54 32.07 28.16
N ASP A 662 3.68 32.70 27.88
CA ASP A 662 5.03 32.29 28.32
C ASP A 662 5.42 32.86 29.69
N ARG A 663 4.67 33.84 30.22
CA ARG A 663 4.95 34.61 31.44
C ARG A 663 6.23 35.47 31.43
N GLN A 664 7.16 35.33 30.48
CA GLN A 664 8.32 36.23 30.33
C GLN A 664 7.96 37.52 29.56
N GLY A 665 6.99 37.44 28.63
CA GLY A 665 6.43 38.56 27.90
C GLY A 665 6.38 38.39 26.38
N VAL A 666 6.93 37.29 25.84
CA VAL A 666 6.97 37.04 24.39
C VAL A 666 5.56 36.95 23.80
N ALA A 667 4.62 36.28 24.49
CA ALA A 667 3.22 36.22 24.12
C ALA A 667 2.53 37.59 24.12
N ARG A 668 2.96 38.52 24.98
CA ARG A 668 2.45 39.91 25.00
C ARG A 668 2.97 40.70 23.79
N ALA A 669 4.26 40.58 23.47
CA ALA A 669 4.85 41.24 22.30
C ALA A 669 4.28 40.68 20.99
N VAL A 670 4.17 39.36 20.84
CA VAL A 670 3.49 38.70 19.71
C VAL A 670 2.03 39.17 19.59
N ALA A 671 1.30 39.29 20.70
CA ALA A 671 -0.08 39.78 20.68
C ALA A 671 -0.19 41.27 20.31
N ALA A 672 0.77 42.11 20.70
CA ALA A 672 0.82 43.51 20.29
C ALA A 672 1.06 43.65 18.78
N ASP A 673 2.06 42.94 18.23
CA ASP A 673 2.39 42.93 16.80
C ASP A 673 1.22 42.45 15.93
N LEU A 674 0.57 41.35 16.31
CA LEU A 674 -0.57 40.80 15.57
C LEU A 674 -1.79 41.74 15.61
N ARG A 675 -2.03 42.42 16.74
CA ARG A 675 -3.08 43.47 16.84
C ARG A 675 -2.74 44.69 15.98
N ALA A 676 -1.49 45.15 15.98
CA ALA A 676 -1.03 46.24 15.11
C ALA A 676 -1.17 45.89 13.61
N LYS A 677 -1.10 44.60 13.27
CA LYS A 677 -1.36 44.04 11.93
C LYS A 677 -2.84 43.75 11.64
N GLY A 678 -3.77 44.13 12.51
CA GLY A 678 -5.22 44.05 12.29
C GLY A 678 -5.86 42.71 12.63
N HIS A 679 -5.19 41.83 13.37
CA HIS A 679 -5.77 40.58 13.87
C HIS A 679 -6.20 40.73 15.33
N PRO A 680 -7.45 40.39 15.71
CA PRO A 680 -7.81 40.31 17.12
C PRO A 680 -7.04 39.16 17.79
N VAL A 681 -6.60 39.36 19.04
CA VAL A 681 -5.77 38.40 19.78
C VAL A 681 -6.24 38.23 21.21
N ILE A 682 -6.44 36.98 21.62
CA ILE A 682 -6.66 36.56 23.00
C ILE A 682 -5.40 35.87 23.55
N ARG A 683 -4.93 36.29 24.74
CA ARG A 683 -3.86 35.61 25.47
C ARG A 683 -4.45 34.64 26.50
N VAL A 684 -3.92 33.42 26.59
CA VAL A 684 -4.41 32.37 27.48
C VAL A 684 -3.29 31.85 28.37
N GLY A 685 -3.43 32.02 29.68
CA GLY A 685 -2.50 31.45 30.66
C GLY A 685 -2.96 30.08 31.17
N HIS A 686 -2.01 29.16 31.32
CA HIS A 686 -2.26 27.91 32.03
C HIS A 686 -2.20 28.14 33.55
N GLY A 687 -3.29 27.81 34.25
CA GLY A 687 -3.39 27.78 35.72
C GLY A 687 -3.38 29.13 36.44
N SER A 688 -2.97 30.21 35.78
CA SER A 688 -3.08 31.59 36.27
C SER A 688 -3.36 32.55 35.12
N ALA A 689 -3.99 33.69 35.41
CA ALA A 689 -4.15 34.76 34.44
C ALA A 689 -2.76 35.32 34.02
N PRO A 690 -2.53 35.54 32.71
CA PRO A 690 -1.40 36.31 32.21
C PRO A 690 -1.36 37.76 32.72
N LEU A 691 -0.17 38.38 32.67
CA LEU A 691 -0.01 39.81 32.93
C LEU A 691 -0.70 40.63 31.83
N ALA A 692 -1.86 41.22 32.15
CA ALA A 692 -2.69 42.00 31.24
C ALA A 692 -2.26 43.48 31.18
N GLY A 693 -2.09 44.00 29.97
CA GLY A 693 -1.98 45.44 29.69
C GLY A 693 -3.35 46.12 29.52
N PRO A 694 -3.38 47.47 29.45
CA PRO A 694 -4.61 48.23 29.21
C PRO A 694 -5.31 47.80 27.90
N GLY A 695 -6.56 47.35 28.01
CA GLY A 695 -7.36 46.93 26.85
C GLY A 695 -7.05 45.53 26.30
N GLU A 696 -6.24 44.71 26.97
CA GLU A 696 -5.99 43.34 26.51
C GLU A 696 -7.10 42.35 26.88
N THR A 697 -7.55 41.54 25.91
CA THR A 697 -8.37 40.35 26.17
C THR A 697 -7.47 39.19 26.64
N VAL A 698 -7.70 38.73 27.87
CA VAL A 698 -6.86 37.76 28.56
C VAL A 698 -7.74 36.75 29.31
N GLU A 699 -7.43 35.46 29.18
CA GLU A 699 -8.10 34.36 29.88
C GLU A 699 -7.14 33.43 30.64
N CYS A 700 -7.70 32.66 31.57
CA CYS A 700 -7.04 31.58 32.30
C CYS A 700 -7.81 30.27 32.07
N SER A 701 -7.10 29.17 31.85
CA SER A 701 -7.72 27.83 31.68
C SER A 701 -6.73 26.73 32.06
N ASP A 702 -7.21 25.60 32.59
CA ASP A 702 -6.37 24.40 32.68
C ASP A 702 -6.25 23.74 31.30
N LEU A 703 -5.21 24.13 30.57
CA LEU A 703 -4.85 23.52 29.29
C LEU A 703 -4.62 21.99 29.36
N THR A 704 -4.44 21.38 30.53
CA THR A 704 -4.31 19.92 30.64
C THR A 704 -5.66 19.19 30.69
N SER A 705 -6.75 19.87 31.06
CA SER A 705 -8.10 19.32 31.13
C SER A 705 -8.82 19.42 29.78
N PRO A 706 -9.28 18.29 29.18
CA PRO A 706 -10.01 18.33 27.91
C PRO A 706 -11.32 19.12 27.97
N ALA A 707 -11.97 19.17 29.14
CA ALA A 707 -13.23 19.91 29.33
C ALA A 707 -12.99 21.42 29.40
N GLU A 708 -11.93 21.84 30.11
CA GLU A 708 -11.54 23.25 30.19
C GLU A 708 -11.07 23.80 28.84
N VAL A 709 -10.30 23.02 28.07
CA VAL A 709 -9.89 23.40 26.71
C VAL A 709 -11.07 23.51 25.75
N ALA A 710 -12.09 22.66 25.89
CA ALA A 710 -13.32 22.79 25.11
C ALA A 710 -14.08 24.07 25.49
N ALA A 711 -14.33 24.29 26.79
CA ALA A 711 -15.03 25.48 27.28
C ALA A 711 -14.29 26.80 26.95
N LEU A 712 -12.95 26.79 26.96
CA LEU A 712 -12.10 27.88 26.47
C LEU A 712 -12.37 28.15 24.99
N LEU A 713 -12.32 27.12 24.14
CA LEU A 713 -12.50 27.30 22.70
C LEU A 713 -13.94 27.73 22.33
N ASP A 714 -14.94 27.36 23.11
CA ASP A 714 -16.31 27.86 22.94
C ASP A 714 -16.45 29.35 23.30
N ARG A 715 -15.73 29.85 24.32
CA ARG A 715 -15.63 31.30 24.58
C ARG A 715 -14.87 32.03 23.47
N VAL A 716 -13.75 31.46 22.99
CA VAL A 716 -12.95 31.98 21.86
C VAL A 716 -13.81 32.09 20.60
N ARG A 717 -14.63 31.09 20.27
CA ARG A 717 -15.60 31.11 19.15
C ARG A 717 -16.62 32.24 19.29
N GLY A 718 -17.03 32.57 20.52
CA GLY A 718 -17.91 33.71 20.82
C GLY A 718 -17.27 35.08 20.59
N LEU A 719 -15.94 35.18 20.65
CA LEU A 719 -15.19 36.41 20.35
C LEU A 719 -14.90 36.59 18.85
N GLY A 720 -14.78 35.49 18.11
CA GLY A 720 -14.61 35.53 16.66
C GLY A 720 -14.12 34.22 16.03
N PRO A 721 -14.06 34.16 14.69
CA PRO A 721 -13.58 32.99 13.98
C PRO A 721 -12.07 32.80 14.16
N LEU A 722 -11.68 31.73 14.83
CA LEU A 722 -10.28 31.36 15.10
C LEU A 722 -9.53 31.04 13.79
N ALA A 723 -8.47 31.79 13.52
CA ALA A 723 -7.60 31.62 12.35
C ALA A 723 -6.15 31.29 12.71
N GLY A 724 -5.71 31.55 13.95
CA GLY A 724 -4.35 31.27 14.38
C GLY A 724 -4.26 30.72 15.80
N ILE A 725 -3.31 29.80 16.01
CA ILE A 725 -2.79 29.46 17.34
C ILE A 725 -1.29 29.74 17.34
N VAL A 726 -0.80 30.45 18.36
CA VAL A 726 0.64 30.60 18.66
C VAL A 726 0.89 30.06 20.06
N HIS A 727 1.55 28.90 20.15
CA HIS A 727 1.85 28.24 21.40
C HIS A 727 3.24 28.69 21.91
N ALA A 728 3.28 29.82 22.63
CA ALA A 728 4.52 30.39 23.17
C ALA A 728 4.86 29.92 24.59
N LEU A 729 3.93 29.26 25.29
CA LEU A 729 4.12 28.68 26.64
C LEU A 729 5.46 27.97 26.89
N PRO A 730 6.07 27.20 25.95
CA PRO A 730 7.36 26.53 26.21
C PRO A 730 8.53 27.51 26.40
N LEU A 731 8.39 28.78 26.02
CA LEU A 731 9.36 29.85 26.29
C LEU A 731 9.33 30.35 27.74
N ARG A 732 8.50 29.77 28.62
CA ARG A 732 8.50 30.07 30.05
C ARG A 732 9.82 29.71 30.72
N GLU A 733 10.05 30.32 31.89
CA GLU A 733 11.26 30.18 32.69
C GLU A 733 11.71 28.72 32.87
N MET A 734 13.02 28.51 32.79
CA MET A 734 13.65 27.20 32.86
C MET A 734 13.67 26.68 34.31
N PRO A 735 13.21 25.44 34.58
CA PRO A 735 13.48 24.80 35.86
C PRO A 735 14.98 24.52 36.01
N PRO A 736 15.53 24.48 37.24
CA PRO A 736 16.94 24.16 37.48
C PRO A 736 17.38 22.84 36.82
N ALA A 737 18.63 22.79 36.35
CA ALA A 737 19.19 21.62 35.68
C ALA A 737 19.08 20.36 36.56
N GLY A 738 18.26 19.40 36.12
CA GLY A 738 18.00 18.17 36.87
C GLY A 738 16.93 17.26 36.26
N LEU A 739 16.83 16.05 36.79
CA LEU A 739 15.89 15.01 36.38
C LEU A 739 14.78 14.79 37.43
N ASP A 740 14.21 15.86 37.98
CA ASP A 740 13.02 15.75 38.84
C ASP A 740 11.78 15.39 38.00
N PRO A 741 11.15 14.22 38.21
CA PRO A 741 9.94 13.84 37.47
C PRO A 741 8.77 14.80 37.66
N GLN A 742 8.68 15.51 38.79
CA GLN A 742 7.56 16.39 39.08
C GLN A 742 7.67 17.73 38.32
N ALA A 743 8.85 18.35 38.29
CA ALA A 743 9.16 19.50 37.43
C ALA A 743 9.00 19.15 35.94
N TRP A 744 9.45 17.97 35.50
CA TRP A 744 9.28 17.52 34.11
C TRP A 744 7.80 17.29 33.76
N SER A 745 7.03 16.65 34.63
CA SER A 745 5.59 16.38 34.42
C SER A 745 4.76 17.67 34.38
N SER A 746 4.98 18.58 35.35
CA SER A 746 4.34 19.90 35.41
C SER A 746 4.78 20.86 34.30
N ARG A 747 5.82 20.51 33.54
CA ARG A 747 6.21 21.18 32.29
C ARG A 747 5.58 20.56 31.04
N LEU A 748 5.80 19.26 30.81
CA LEU A 748 5.30 18.55 29.63
C LEU A 748 3.77 18.49 29.55
N GLY A 749 3.07 18.53 30.69
CA GLY A 749 1.61 18.57 30.74
C GLY A 749 1.01 19.72 29.92
N PRO A 750 1.14 20.99 30.34
CA PRO A 750 0.51 22.09 29.63
C PRO A 750 1.20 22.44 28.31
N GLU A 751 2.50 22.16 28.14
CA GLU A 751 3.23 22.42 26.88
C GLU A 751 2.87 21.40 25.78
N VAL A 752 2.87 20.09 26.07
CA VAL A 752 2.65 19.06 25.03
C VAL A 752 1.20 18.59 24.99
N ARG A 753 0.63 18.18 26.13
CA ARG A 753 -0.78 17.74 26.19
C ARG A 753 -1.73 18.93 26.00
N GLY A 754 -1.38 20.12 26.49
CA GLY A 754 -2.15 21.33 26.22
C GLY A 754 -2.17 21.73 24.75
N LEU A 755 -1.01 21.70 24.08
CA LEU A 755 -0.94 21.92 22.63
C LEU A 755 -1.74 20.87 21.85
N PHE A 756 -1.66 19.59 22.22
CA PHE A 756 -2.46 18.53 21.59
C PHE A 756 -3.97 18.75 21.76
N LEU A 757 -4.44 19.11 22.95
CA LEU A 757 -5.85 19.37 23.21
C LEU A 757 -6.35 20.61 22.44
N LEU A 758 -5.59 21.69 22.44
CA LEU A 758 -5.88 22.91 21.66
C LEU A 758 -5.96 22.60 20.17
N ALA A 759 -4.97 21.89 19.61
CA ALA A 759 -4.95 21.50 18.20
C ALA A 759 -6.16 20.60 17.84
N ARG A 760 -6.39 19.54 18.62
CA ARG A 760 -7.50 18.60 18.40
C ARG A 760 -8.87 19.29 18.40
N ALA A 761 -9.10 20.21 19.33
CA ALA A 761 -10.40 20.86 19.50
C ALA A 761 -10.61 22.10 18.59
N SER A 762 -9.57 22.55 17.86
CA SER A 762 -9.63 23.69 16.92
C SER A 762 -9.42 23.32 15.45
N ALA A 763 -9.11 22.05 15.13
CA ALA A 763 -8.77 21.60 13.78
C ALA A 763 -9.78 22.04 12.71
N ASP A 764 -11.08 21.88 12.98
CA ASP A 764 -12.15 22.28 12.07
C ASP A 764 -12.26 23.80 11.89
N ASP A 765 -11.98 24.59 12.93
CA ASP A 765 -12.00 26.06 12.87
C ASP A 765 -10.84 26.58 12.01
N LEU A 766 -9.64 26.06 12.23
CA LEU A 766 -8.47 26.40 11.43
C LEU A 766 -8.62 25.91 9.98
N ALA A 767 -9.24 24.75 9.73
CA ALA A 767 -9.58 24.29 8.38
C ALA A 767 -10.58 25.24 7.68
N ARG A 768 -11.62 25.71 8.40
CA ARG A 768 -12.58 26.71 7.90
C ARG A 768 -11.91 28.05 7.59
N ALA A 769 -11.04 28.54 8.46
CA ALA A 769 -10.31 29.79 8.26
C ALA A 769 -9.26 29.71 7.12
N ALA A 770 -8.63 28.54 6.96
CA ALA A 770 -7.72 28.28 5.83
C ALA A 770 -8.42 28.43 4.48
N GLY A 771 -9.66 27.95 4.35
CA GLY A 771 -10.50 28.13 3.17
C GLY A 771 -10.99 29.58 2.92
N ARG A 772 -10.74 30.51 3.85
CA ARG A 772 -11.21 31.92 3.81
C ARG A 772 -10.09 32.96 3.73
N GLY A 773 -8.83 32.53 3.60
CA GLY A 773 -7.68 33.43 3.45
C GLY A 773 -6.38 32.89 4.04
N GLY A 774 -6.48 31.93 4.98
CA GLY A 774 -5.34 31.23 5.56
C GLY A 774 -5.48 31.04 7.06
N ALA A 775 -4.87 29.98 7.58
CA ALA A 775 -4.81 29.69 9.02
C ALA A 775 -3.44 29.11 9.40
N CYS A 776 -3.08 29.18 10.68
CA CYS A 776 -1.87 28.54 11.18
C CYS A 776 -1.95 28.00 12.62
N LEU A 777 -1.10 27.01 12.89
CA LEU A 777 -0.69 26.63 14.24
C LEU A 777 0.85 26.73 14.29
N ILE A 778 1.35 27.68 15.06
CA ILE A 778 2.77 27.90 15.32
C ILE A 778 3.05 27.51 16.76
N ALA A 779 4.15 26.81 17.02
CA ALA A 779 4.63 26.54 18.38
C ALA A 779 6.08 26.97 18.55
N ALA A 780 6.43 27.50 19.71
CA ALA A 780 7.79 27.88 20.03
C ALA A 780 8.53 26.76 20.78
N THR A 781 9.84 26.67 20.59
CA THR A 781 10.75 25.91 21.46
C THR A 781 11.98 26.75 21.80
N ALA A 782 12.57 26.51 22.97
CA ALA A 782 13.87 27.07 23.35
C ALA A 782 14.93 25.95 23.37
N MET A 783 15.57 25.71 22.22
CA MET A 783 16.69 24.77 22.06
C MET A 783 17.94 25.44 21.45
N GLY A 784 18.01 26.78 21.51
CA GLY A 784 19.13 27.58 21.01
C GLY A 784 19.03 27.97 19.53
N GLY A 785 17.86 27.78 18.89
CA GLY A 785 17.63 28.01 17.46
C GLY A 785 18.34 27.02 16.52
N GLY A 786 19.36 26.30 17.01
CA GLY A 786 20.10 25.25 16.30
C GLY A 786 19.53 23.84 16.48
N PHE A 787 18.30 23.71 16.99
CA PHE A 787 17.63 22.43 17.24
C PHE A 787 18.41 21.49 18.18
N ALA A 788 19.29 22.04 19.03
CA ALA A 788 20.30 21.31 19.82
C ALA A 788 21.22 20.34 19.00
N THR A 789 21.39 20.55 17.68
CA THR A 789 22.14 19.60 16.81
C THR A 789 23.65 19.82 16.75
N ALA A 790 24.15 21.00 17.11
CA ALA A 790 25.54 21.40 16.86
C ALA A 790 26.57 20.84 17.88
N GLY A 791 26.19 19.91 18.75
CA GLY A 791 27.02 19.38 19.84
C GLY A 791 27.24 20.37 21.01
N GLN A 792 27.22 21.68 20.73
CA GLN A 792 27.03 22.72 21.73
C GLN A 792 25.52 22.89 21.99
N VAL A 793 25.12 22.58 23.22
CA VAL A 793 23.75 22.69 23.72
C VAL A 793 23.77 23.77 24.82
N PRO A 794 22.77 24.68 24.89
CA PRO A 794 22.67 25.62 26.02
C PRO A 794 22.68 24.88 27.36
N ALA A 795 23.33 25.46 28.39
CA ALA A 795 23.40 24.84 29.72
C ALA A 795 21.99 24.54 30.28
N ASP A 796 21.06 25.47 30.04
CA ASP A 796 19.66 25.40 30.44
C ASP A 796 18.76 24.90 29.29
N PHE A 797 19.14 23.80 28.65
CA PHE A 797 18.33 23.13 27.62
C PHE A 797 17.29 22.18 28.25
N PHE A 798 16.04 22.24 27.77
CA PHE A 798 14.99 21.29 28.14
C PHE A 798 14.73 20.28 27.01
N PRO A 799 15.15 18.99 27.14
CA PRO A 799 14.93 17.99 26.10
C PRO A 799 13.45 17.74 25.77
N GLY A 800 12.53 18.07 26.69
CA GLY A 800 11.09 17.97 26.47
C GLY A 800 10.54 18.82 25.32
N HIS A 801 11.26 19.86 24.90
CA HIS A 801 10.92 20.63 23.69
C HIS A 801 10.89 19.76 22.41
N GLY A 802 11.65 18.65 22.37
CA GLY A 802 11.58 17.67 21.29
C GLY A 802 10.20 17.02 21.14
N ALA A 803 9.40 16.94 22.20
CA ALA A 803 8.02 16.43 22.14
C ALA A 803 7.04 17.45 21.52
N VAL A 804 7.23 18.75 21.77
CA VAL A 804 6.50 19.83 21.08
C VAL A 804 6.80 19.79 19.58
N ALA A 805 8.09 19.75 19.21
CA ALA A 805 8.51 19.63 17.82
C ALA A 805 7.99 18.35 17.15
N GLY A 806 8.01 17.22 17.86
CA GLY A 806 7.47 15.94 17.38
C GLY A 806 5.96 15.99 17.10
N LEU A 807 5.17 16.53 18.02
CA LEU A 807 3.72 16.72 17.86
C LEU A 807 3.41 17.62 16.65
N VAL A 808 4.10 18.76 16.54
CA VAL A 808 3.85 19.74 15.47
C VAL A 808 4.25 19.22 14.10
N LYS A 809 5.35 18.45 14.00
CA LYS A 809 5.74 17.74 12.76
C LYS A 809 4.79 16.61 12.36
N THR A 810 4.05 16.03 13.31
CA THR A 810 2.96 15.08 13.04
C THR A 810 1.73 15.81 12.51
N LEU A 811 1.28 16.87 13.19
CA LEU A 811 0.16 17.72 12.74
C LEU A 811 0.40 18.30 11.34
N ALA A 812 1.64 18.71 11.02
CA ALA A 812 2.03 19.21 9.69
C ALA A 812 2.00 18.14 8.56
N ARG A 813 1.82 16.86 8.90
CA ARG A 813 1.61 15.76 7.94
C ARG A 813 0.16 15.30 7.87
N GLU A 814 -0.56 15.35 8.99
CA GLU A 814 -1.95 14.90 9.11
C GLU A 814 -2.97 15.95 8.67
N TRP A 815 -2.69 17.24 8.87
CA TRP A 815 -3.60 18.32 8.52
C TRP A 815 -3.52 18.69 7.03
N PRO A 816 -4.64 19.18 6.43
CA PRO A 816 -4.62 19.69 5.07
C PRO A 816 -3.58 20.79 4.89
N ARG A 817 -2.82 20.75 3.78
CA ARG A 817 -1.74 21.72 3.45
C ARG A 817 -2.17 23.19 3.38
N SER A 818 -3.45 23.49 3.50
CA SER A 818 -4.02 24.84 3.60
C SER A 818 -3.86 25.46 5.00
N VAL A 819 -3.76 24.65 6.07
CA VAL A 819 -3.38 25.11 7.42
C VAL A 819 -1.87 25.02 7.55
N ARG A 820 -1.20 26.15 7.86
CA ARG A 820 0.26 26.13 8.08
C ARG A 820 0.57 25.65 9.49
N VAL A 821 1.36 24.60 9.62
CA VAL A 821 1.75 24.03 10.92
C VAL A 821 3.29 24.04 11.00
N ARG A 822 3.85 24.73 12.00
CA ARG A 822 5.30 24.92 12.12
C ARG A 822 5.76 25.04 13.58
N VAL A 823 6.86 24.37 13.92
CA VAL A 823 7.62 24.63 15.15
C VAL A 823 8.77 25.59 14.86
N VAL A 824 8.98 26.57 15.74
CA VAL A 824 9.98 27.62 15.64
C VAL A 824 10.91 27.51 16.83
N ASP A 825 12.15 27.08 16.58
CA ASP A 825 13.18 26.98 17.60
C ASP A 825 13.92 28.32 17.77
N LEU A 826 14.09 28.73 19.02
CA LEU A 826 14.60 30.05 19.39
C LEU A 826 15.77 29.91 20.37
N ASP A 827 16.59 30.95 20.40
CA ASP A 827 17.62 31.15 21.42
C ASP A 827 17.02 31.99 22.57
N PRO A 828 16.77 31.41 23.77
CA PRO A 828 16.14 32.11 24.88
C PRO A 828 17.00 33.23 25.49
N LEU A 829 18.25 33.42 25.02
CA LEU A 829 19.14 34.51 25.43
C LEU A 829 18.88 35.83 24.64
N LEU A 830 17.96 35.82 23.68
CA LEU A 830 17.57 37.01 22.91
C LEU A 830 16.46 37.81 23.59
N ASP A 831 16.44 39.13 23.37
CA ASP A 831 15.41 40.03 23.90
C ASP A 831 13.98 39.62 23.47
N VAL A 832 13.01 39.90 24.34
CA VAL A 832 11.59 39.53 24.17
C VAL A 832 11.01 40.03 22.84
N GLU A 833 11.36 41.25 22.44
CA GLU A 833 10.96 41.88 21.18
C GLU A 833 11.54 41.16 19.95
N LEU A 834 12.77 40.61 20.06
CA LEU A 834 13.38 39.82 19.01
C LEU A 834 12.67 38.47 18.88
N LEU A 835 12.48 37.75 19.99
CA LEU A 835 11.77 36.47 20.03
C LEU A 835 10.35 36.58 19.43
N ALA A 836 9.65 37.66 19.76
CA ALA A 836 8.32 37.94 19.21
C ALA A 836 8.37 38.22 17.70
N ALA A 837 9.32 39.01 17.22
CA ALA A 837 9.45 39.34 15.81
C ALA A 837 9.74 38.09 14.94
N ASP A 838 10.54 37.13 15.43
CA ASP A 838 10.80 35.87 14.70
C ASP A 838 9.55 34.96 14.67
N LEU A 839 8.80 34.86 15.77
CA LEU A 839 7.52 34.12 15.79
C LEU A 839 6.47 34.73 14.85
N VAL A 840 6.31 36.06 14.87
CA VAL A 840 5.38 36.79 14.00
C VAL A 840 5.78 36.66 12.53
N GLN A 841 7.08 36.68 12.23
CA GLN A 841 7.60 36.42 10.89
C GLN A 841 7.23 35.00 10.39
N GLU A 842 7.26 33.99 11.26
CA GLU A 842 6.84 32.62 10.89
C GLU A 842 5.32 32.46 10.76
N VAL A 843 4.50 33.17 11.56
CA VAL A 843 3.04 33.24 11.36
C VAL A 843 2.72 33.67 9.92
N GLU A 844 3.42 34.68 9.39
CA GLU A 844 3.20 35.22 8.05
C GLU A 844 3.85 34.38 6.92
N ALA A 845 4.93 33.65 7.22
CA ALA A 845 5.72 32.93 6.23
C ALA A 845 4.98 31.74 5.57
N ARG A 846 4.84 31.81 4.24
CA ARG A 846 4.03 30.89 3.42
C ARG A 846 4.78 29.68 2.83
N ASP A 847 5.94 29.31 3.36
CA ASP A 847 6.66 28.10 2.91
C ASP A 847 6.21 26.81 3.63
N GLY A 848 6.64 25.67 3.08
CA GLY A 848 6.30 24.33 3.57
C GLY A 848 7.22 23.79 4.66
N CYS A 849 8.03 24.63 5.32
CA CYS A 849 8.88 24.17 6.42
C CYS A 849 8.04 23.91 7.67
N ALA A 850 8.01 22.65 8.15
CA ALA A 850 7.29 22.28 9.39
C ALA A 850 8.11 22.51 10.67
N GLU A 851 9.42 22.73 10.53
CA GLU A 851 10.38 22.94 11.61
C GLU A 851 11.45 23.91 11.10
N VAL A 852 11.65 25.00 11.85
CA VAL A 852 12.61 26.07 11.56
C VAL A 852 13.26 26.53 12.86
N GLY A 853 14.40 27.20 12.79
CA GLY A 853 15.08 27.75 13.96
C GLY A 853 15.82 29.05 13.66
N TYR A 854 16.04 29.88 14.67
CA TYR A 854 16.68 31.20 14.52
C TYR A 854 17.99 31.28 15.29
N VAL A 855 19.12 31.21 14.56
CA VAL A 855 20.48 31.30 15.10
C VAL A 855 21.07 32.65 14.70
N HIS A 856 21.40 33.52 15.65
CA HIS A 856 21.88 34.88 15.38
C HIS A 856 20.98 35.66 14.38
N ARG A 857 19.66 35.61 14.58
CA ARG A 857 18.63 36.17 13.66
C ARG A 857 18.63 35.59 12.23
N ARG A 858 19.34 34.50 11.97
CA ARG A 858 19.33 33.78 10.68
C ARG A 858 18.42 32.57 10.79
N ARG A 859 17.48 32.46 9.85
CA ARG A 859 16.56 31.32 9.74
C ARG A 859 17.29 30.07 9.24
N MET A 860 17.12 28.97 9.96
CA MET A 860 17.75 27.67 9.78
C MET A 860 16.67 26.58 9.60
N VAL A 861 17.04 25.48 8.95
CA VAL A 861 16.27 24.22 8.89
C VAL A 861 17.19 23.02 9.05
N LEU A 862 16.68 21.90 9.55
CA LEU A 862 17.42 20.65 9.56
C LEU A 862 17.52 20.04 8.15
N ARG A 863 18.71 19.59 7.77
CA ARG A 863 18.98 18.84 6.55
C ARG A 863 19.84 17.62 6.86
N ALA A 864 19.57 16.51 6.17
CA ALA A 864 20.47 15.36 6.16
C ALA A 864 21.70 15.66 5.30
N VAL A 865 22.88 15.65 5.92
CA VAL A 865 24.20 15.87 5.30
C VAL A 865 25.02 14.59 5.44
N GLU A 866 25.92 14.31 4.48
CA GLU A 866 26.82 13.17 4.56
C GLU A 866 28.01 13.48 5.47
N ALA A 867 28.25 12.61 6.46
CA ALA A 867 29.37 12.74 7.39
C ALA A 867 30.13 11.41 7.49
N ALA A 868 31.45 11.48 7.63
CA ALA A 868 32.27 10.31 7.92
C ALA A 868 31.81 9.62 9.22
N LEU A 869 32.06 8.32 9.35
CA LEU A 869 32.05 7.68 10.66
C LEU A 869 33.28 8.22 11.43
N PRO A 870 33.13 8.73 12.67
CA PRO A 870 34.29 9.06 13.50
C PRO A 870 35.11 7.80 13.77
N ASP A 871 36.44 7.93 13.81
CA ASP A 871 37.31 6.81 14.16
C ASP A 871 36.96 6.27 15.55
N SER A 872 36.81 4.94 15.66
CA SER A 872 36.13 4.31 16.78
C SER A 872 36.84 4.43 18.13
N GLU A 873 38.10 4.87 18.14
CA GLU A 873 38.90 5.13 19.33
C GLU A 873 38.38 6.34 20.14
N GLY A 874 37.61 7.24 19.51
CA GLY A 874 37.14 8.49 20.14
C GLY A 874 35.75 8.44 20.81
N LEU A 875 35.05 7.30 20.83
CA LEU A 875 33.63 7.25 21.22
C LEU A 875 33.33 7.38 22.74
N GLY A 876 34.36 7.39 23.60
CA GLY A 876 34.28 7.74 25.03
C GLY A 876 33.54 6.75 25.96
N VAL A 877 32.62 5.93 25.44
CA VAL A 877 31.85 4.96 26.22
C VAL A 877 32.58 3.61 26.24
N ALA A 878 33.25 3.33 27.37
CA ALA A 878 33.81 2.01 27.68
C ALA A 878 33.14 1.48 28.95
N LEU A 879 32.36 0.40 28.81
CA LEU A 879 31.72 -0.27 29.96
C LEU A 879 32.68 -1.29 30.57
N ALA A 880 32.76 -1.33 31.89
CA ALA A 880 33.50 -2.35 32.64
C ALA A 880 32.73 -3.68 32.69
N PRO A 881 33.43 -4.83 32.78
CA PRO A 881 32.79 -6.12 33.04
C PRO A 881 31.96 -6.10 34.33
N GLY A 882 30.69 -6.49 34.22
CA GLY A 882 29.71 -6.45 35.31
C GLY A 882 29.02 -5.10 35.54
N GLU A 883 29.36 -4.03 34.82
CA GLU A 883 28.76 -2.70 35.01
C GLU A 883 27.23 -2.71 34.80
N PRO A 884 26.44 -2.09 35.68
CA PRO A 884 24.97 -2.14 35.61
C PRO A 884 24.41 -1.32 34.43
N LEU A 885 23.68 -1.97 33.53
CA LEU A 885 23.01 -1.34 32.39
C LEU A 885 21.50 -1.63 32.37
N LEU A 886 20.71 -0.57 32.51
CA LEU A 886 19.25 -0.58 32.31
C LEU A 886 18.91 -0.57 30.81
N ILE A 887 18.14 -1.55 30.35
CA ILE A 887 17.59 -1.61 28.98
C ILE A 887 16.06 -1.71 29.04
N THR A 888 15.38 -0.67 28.58
CA THR A 888 13.93 -0.65 28.42
C THR A 888 13.51 -1.18 27.04
N GLY A 889 12.39 -1.91 26.98
CA GLY A 889 11.87 -2.55 25.76
C GLY A 889 11.86 -4.08 25.82
N GLY A 890 12.48 -4.66 26.85
CA GLY A 890 12.47 -6.09 27.14
C GLY A 890 13.41 -6.93 26.27
N ALA A 891 13.37 -8.25 26.48
CA ALA A 891 14.25 -9.24 25.85
C ALA A 891 13.73 -9.74 24.50
N ARG A 892 13.32 -8.84 23.60
CA ARG A 892 12.70 -9.17 22.29
C ARG A 892 13.17 -8.25 21.16
N GLY A 893 13.05 -8.71 19.92
CA GLY A 893 13.31 -7.91 18.72
C GLY A 893 14.67 -7.19 18.69
N ILE A 894 14.70 -5.93 18.23
CA ILE A 894 15.93 -5.12 18.08
C ILE A 894 16.63 -4.93 19.44
N THR A 895 15.87 -4.71 20.51
CA THR A 895 16.40 -4.53 21.88
C THR A 895 17.21 -5.76 22.32
N ALA A 896 16.75 -6.97 21.99
CA ALA A 896 17.51 -8.20 22.24
C ALA A 896 18.78 -8.31 21.38
N ALA A 897 18.72 -7.94 20.10
CA ALA A 897 19.89 -7.98 19.22
C ALA A 897 21.01 -7.03 19.70
N VAL A 898 20.64 -5.83 20.19
CA VAL A 898 21.57 -4.89 20.82
C VAL A 898 22.10 -5.44 22.13
N ALA A 899 21.22 -5.89 23.04
CA ALA A 899 21.63 -6.47 24.32
C ALA A 899 22.60 -7.65 24.18
N ALA A 900 22.45 -8.49 23.15
CA ALA A 900 23.39 -9.56 22.83
C ALA A 900 24.78 -9.05 22.42
N ASP A 901 24.87 -7.91 21.73
CA ASP A 901 26.18 -7.36 21.34
C ASP A 901 26.89 -6.67 22.50
N LEU A 902 26.13 -5.95 23.34
CA LEU A 902 26.61 -5.39 24.61
C LEU A 902 27.12 -6.51 25.54
N ALA A 903 26.38 -7.62 25.63
CA ALA A 903 26.80 -8.83 26.36
C ALA A 903 28.13 -9.39 25.84
N ARG A 904 28.26 -9.60 24.53
CA ARG A 904 29.49 -10.11 23.90
C ARG A 904 30.70 -9.19 24.07
N ARG A 905 30.52 -7.87 23.92
CA ARG A 905 31.61 -6.88 23.96
C ARG A 905 32.10 -6.57 25.37
N TRP A 906 31.17 -6.36 26.31
CA TRP A 906 31.48 -5.76 27.60
C TRP A 906 31.09 -6.60 28.81
N ARG A 907 30.28 -7.65 28.64
CA ARG A 907 29.76 -8.50 29.74
C ARG A 907 29.16 -7.69 30.93
N PRO A 908 28.30 -6.68 30.68
CA PRO A 908 27.65 -5.90 31.73
C PRO A 908 26.66 -6.73 32.57
N THR A 909 26.13 -6.12 33.62
CA THR A 909 24.92 -6.60 34.32
C THR A 909 23.69 -5.95 33.68
N LEU A 910 22.93 -6.71 32.89
CA LEU A 910 21.77 -6.24 32.14
C LEU A 910 20.48 -6.29 32.98
N LEU A 911 19.86 -5.14 33.24
CA LEU A 911 18.46 -5.06 33.70
C LEU A 911 17.54 -4.86 32.51
N LEU A 912 16.84 -5.92 32.11
CA LEU A 912 15.91 -5.91 30.98
C LEU A 912 14.48 -5.64 31.49
N VAL A 913 13.91 -4.50 31.11
CA VAL A 913 12.57 -4.09 31.56
C VAL A 913 11.56 -4.14 30.42
N GLY A 914 10.48 -4.91 30.59
CA GLY A 914 9.42 -5.04 29.60
C GLY A 914 8.07 -5.51 30.18
N THR A 915 6.99 -5.28 29.43
CA THR A 915 5.61 -5.53 29.91
C THR A 915 5.21 -7.01 29.97
N SER A 916 5.93 -7.87 29.24
CA SER A 916 5.71 -9.32 29.24
C SER A 916 6.20 -9.95 30.55
N PRO A 917 5.53 -10.99 31.08
CA PRO A 917 6.03 -11.71 32.25
C PRO A 917 7.33 -12.45 31.94
N LEU A 918 8.17 -12.62 32.97
CA LEU A 918 9.34 -13.51 32.91
C LEU A 918 8.86 -14.96 32.63
N PRO A 919 9.33 -15.62 31.55
CA PRO A 919 9.01 -17.02 31.32
C PRO A 919 9.55 -17.93 32.42
N SER A 920 8.82 -19.02 32.68
CA SER A 920 9.31 -20.13 33.49
C SER A 920 10.60 -20.73 32.88
N LYS A 921 11.55 -21.15 33.75
CA LYS A 921 12.82 -21.77 33.32
C LYS A 921 12.60 -22.97 32.41
N HIS A 922 11.58 -23.77 32.70
CA HIS A 922 11.13 -24.89 31.89
C HIS A 922 9.79 -24.56 31.23
N GLU A 923 9.57 -25.09 30.03
CA GLU A 923 8.29 -25.01 29.32
C GLU A 923 7.40 -26.19 29.71
N ASP A 924 6.08 -26.07 29.51
CA ASP A 924 5.17 -27.19 29.72
C ASP A 924 5.55 -28.37 28.79
N PRO A 925 5.83 -29.57 29.33
CA PRO A 925 6.22 -30.74 28.54
C PRO A 925 5.27 -31.10 27.40
N ALA A 926 3.97 -30.79 27.52
CA ALA A 926 2.99 -31.04 26.45
C ALA A 926 3.18 -30.09 25.25
N THR A 927 3.74 -28.90 25.46
CA THR A 927 4.01 -27.92 24.39
C THR A 927 5.46 -27.93 23.92
N HIS A 928 6.38 -28.48 24.72
CA HIS A 928 7.81 -28.46 24.46
C HIS A 928 8.17 -29.17 23.14
N GLY A 929 9.07 -28.59 22.35
CA GLY A 929 9.47 -29.11 21.03
C GLY A 929 8.43 -28.91 19.91
N VAL A 930 7.14 -28.79 20.22
CA VAL A 930 6.07 -28.57 19.21
C VAL A 930 6.23 -27.18 18.58
N THR A 931 6.26 -27.12 17.24
CA THR A 931 6.44 -25.88 16.47
C THR A 931 5.28 -25.55 15.53
N ALA A 932 4.48 -26.53 15.14
CA ALA A 932 3.32 -26.33 14.26
C ALA A 932 2.22 -25.50 14.98
N PRO A 933 1.70 -24.41 14.38
CA PRO A 933 0.70 -23.56 15.04
C PRO A 933 -0.60 -24.27 15.41
N GLY A 934 -1.08 -25.19 14.56
CA GLY A 934 -2.31 -25.95 14.80
C GLY A 934 -2.17 -26.94 15.96
N GLU A 935 -1.06 -27.67 16.04
CA GLU A 935 -0.77 -28.60 17.14
C GLU A 935 -0.64 -27.85 18.47
N LEU A 936 0.12 -26.74 18.49
CA LEU A 936 0.23 -25.85 19.65
C LEU A 936 -1.14 -25.34 20.11
N LYS A 937 -2.04 -24.97 19.19
CA LYS A 937 -3.40 -24.55 19.52
C LYS A 937 -4.28 -25.71 20.00
N ALA A 938 -4.16 -26.91 19.45
CA ALA A 938 -4.89 -28.08 19.94
C ALA A 938 -4.48 -28.45 21.37
N ILE A 939 -3.17 -28.42 21.68
CA ILE A 939 -2.63 -28.68 23.01
C ILE A 939 -3.08 -27.60 24.00
N LEU A 940 -2.99 -26.32 23.61
CA LEU A 940 -3.45 -25.20 24.46
C LEU A 940 -4.98 -25.22 24.66
N HIS A 941 -5.77 -25.62 23.68
CA HIS A 941 -7.22 -25.83 23.84
C HIS A 941 -7.49 -26.92 24.88
N GLN A 942 -6.85 -28.08 24.75
CA GLN A 942 -6.97 -29.18 25.71
C GLN A 942 -6.45 -28.84 27.11
N ALA A 943 -5.55 -27.87 27.26
CA ALA A 943 -5.10 -27.38 28.55
C ALA A 943 -6.10 -26.41 29.19
N LEU A 944 -6.62 -25.45 28.42
CA LEU A 944 -7.61 -24.47 28.88
C LEU A 944 -8.97 -25.12 29.19
N ALA A 945 -9.44 -26.04 28.36
CA ALA A 945 -10.70 -26.77 28.54
C ALA A 945 -10.69 -27.78 29.71
N ARG A 946 -9.55 -27.95 30.39
CA ARG A 946 -9.45 -28.66 31.68
C ARG A 946 -9.71 -27.77 32.90
N GLY A 947 -9.74 -26.44 32.72
CA GLY A 947 -10.06 -25.47 33.77
C GLY A 947 -11.47 -24.89 33.67
N GLU A 948 -11.99 -24.70 32.45
CA GLU A 948 -13.27 -24.03 32.19
C GLU A 948 -14.11 -24.78 31.14
N ALA A 949 -15.44 -24.69 31.25
CA ALA A 949 -16.36 -25.51 30.47
C ALA A 949 -16.46 -25.12 28.97
N GLN A 950 -16.05 -23.90 28.59
CA GLN A 950 -16.07 -23.43 27.20
C GLN A 950 -15.04 -22.31 26.97
N VAL A 951 -13.93 -22.64 26.30
CA VAL A 951 -12.84 -21.71 25.98
C VAL A 951 -13.20 -20.88 24.74
N SER A 952 -12.90 -19.57 24.69
CA SER A 952 -13.08 -18.79 23.46
C SER A 952 -11.89 -18.91 22.49
N PRO A 953 -12.11 -18.77 21.16
CA PRO A 953 -11.03 -18.73 20.18
C PRO A 953 -10.04 -17.57 20.42
N THR A 954 -10.54 -16.41 20.88
CA THR A 954 -9.72 -15.25 21.27
C THR A 954 -8.81 -15.53 22.47
N GLU A 955 -9.26 -16.28 23.48
CA GLU A 955 -8.38 -16.70 24.59
C GLU A 955 -7.30 -17.68 24.13
N LEU A 956 -7.65 -18.60 23.23
CA LEU A 956 -6.70 -19.55 22.66
C LEU A 956 -5.61 -18.85 21.83
N GLU A 957 -5.95 -17.83 21.04
CA GLU A 957 -4.96 -16.99 20.34
C GLU A 957 -4.11 -16.17 21.33
N ARG A 958 -4.71 -15.59 22.38
CA ARG A 958 -3.95 -14.89 23.45
C ARG A 958 -2.94 -15.81 24.13
N ALA A 959 -3.32 -17.05 24.43
CA ALA A 959 -2.45 -18.08 25.02
C ALA A 959 -1.32 -18.50 24.07
N TYR A 960 -1.65 -18.79 22.80
CA TYR A 960 -0.66 -19.12 21.76
C TYR A 960 0.39 -18.02 21.59
N GLN A 961 -0.04 -16.75 21.50
CA GLN A 961 0.86 -15.61 21.39
C GLN A 961 1.64 -15.36 22.69
N ALA A 962 1.10 -15.68 23.86
CA ALA A 962 1.83 -15.60 25.13
C ALA A 962 2.97 -16.63 25.19
N LEU A 963 2.71 -17.88 24.80
CA LEU A 963 3.72 -18.94 24.76
C LEU A 963 4.85 -18.62 23.76
N ARG A 964 4.52 -18.06 22.58
CA ARG A 964 5.55 -17.59 21.62
C ARG A 964 6.42 -16.48 22.20
N ARG A 965 5.84 -15.50 22.90
CA ARG A 965 6.61 -14.43 23.59
C ARG A 965 7.51 -15.01 24.69
N GLN A 966 7.02 -15.99 25.45
CA GLN A 966 7.79 -16.67 26.49
C GLN A 966 8.99 -17.43 25.93
N ARG A 967 8.84 -18.14 24.80
CA ARG A 967 9.95 -18.80 24.09
C ARG A 967 11.04 -17.80 23.67
N GLU A 968 10.66 -16.75 22.93
CA GLU A 968 11.60 -15.73 22.44
C GLU A 968 12.37 -15.05 23.60
N ILE A 969 11.68 -14.72 24.70
CA ILE A 969 12.33 -14.15 25.89
C ILE A 969 13.29 -15.17 26.52
N ARG A 970 12.90 -16.44 26.68
CA ARG A 970 13.74 -17.48 27.29
C ARG A 970 15.01 -17.73 26.47
N GLU A 971 14.89 -17.77 25.15
CA GLU A 971 16.00 -17.92 24.21
C GLU A 971 16.97 -16.73 24.28
N ASN A 972 16.46 -15.50 24.19
CA ASN A 972 17.29 -14.29 24.29
C ASN A 972 17.99 -14.15 25.65
N LEU A 973 17.28 -14.40 26.76
CA LEU A 973 17.88 -14.40 28.11
C LEU A 973 19.03 -15.42 28.22
N LYS A 974 18.89 -16.59 27.61
CA LYS A 974 19.95 -17.60 27.54
C LYS A 974 21.16 -17.10 26.73
N ILE A 975 20.93 -16.53 25.54
CA ILE A 975 22.00 -15.99 24.67
C ILE A 975 22.84 -14.93 25.40
N PHE A 976 22.21 -14.06 26.19
CA PHE A 976 22.92 -13.03 26.97
C PHE A 976 23.79 -13.65 28.08
N GLN A 977 23.28 -14.68 28.76
CA GLN A 977 24.01 -15.42 29.80
C GLN A 977 25.17 -16.24 29.21
N GLU A 978 24.97 -16.90 28.07
CA GLU A 978 26.03 -17.62 27.33
C GLU A 978 27.12 -16.69 26.78
N ALA A 979 26.78 -15.43 26.47
CA ALA A 979 27.75 -14.38 26.15
C ALA A 979 28.53 -13.84 27.37
N GLY A 980 28.17 -14.26 28.58
CA GLY A 980 28.87 -13.90 29.83
C GLY A 980 28.35 -12.64 30.53
N ALA A 981 27.21 -12.09 30.13
CA ALA A 981 26.53 -11.03 30.88
C ALA A 981 25.75 -11.60 32.07
N THR A 982 25.68 -10.85 33.17
CA THR A 982 24.71 -11.10 34.23
C THR A 982 23.38 -10.51 33.79
N VAL A 983 22.25 -11.19 34.01
CA VAL A 983 20.96 -10.78 33.43
C VAL A 983 19.83 -10.87 34.44
N GLU A 984 19.14 -9.76 34.63
CA GLU A 984 17.90 -9.67 35.39
C GLU A 984 16.78 -9.17 34.48
N TYR A 985 15.58 -9.75 34.62
CA TYR A 985 14.42 -9.35 33.83
C TYR A 985 13.29 -8.92 34.76
N ALA A 986 12.82 -7.68 34.61
CA ALA A 986 11.75 -7.11 35.40
C ALA A 986 10.51 -6.86 34.54
N ARG A 987 9.35 -7.33 35.03
CA ARG A 987 8.05 -7.01 34.43
C ARG A 987 7.59 -5.63 34.90
N ALA A 988 7.70 -4.63 34.03
CA ALA A 988 7.11 -3.31 34.26
C ALA A 988 6.63 -2.69 32.94
N ASP A 989 5.66 -1.77 33.05
CA ASP A 989 5.36 -0.83 31.97
C ASP A 989 6.11 0.47 32.26
N VAL A 990 6.87 0.99 31.29
CA VAL A 990 7.64 2.24 31.47
C VAL A 990 6.76 3.47 31.68
N ARG A 991 5.44 3.35 31.44
CA ARG A 991 4.43 4.37 31.73
C ARG A 991 3.92 4.34 33.17
N ASP A 992 4.19 3.25 33.90
CA ASP A 992 3.89 3.11 35.33
C ASP A 992 5.11 3.50 36.17
N ALA A 993 5.14 4.77 36.58
CA ALA A 993 6.24 5.32 37.36
C ALA A 993 6.44 4.64 38.72
N GLU A 994 5.37 4.11 39.34
CA GLU A 994 5.50 3.43 40.65
C GLU A 994 6.10 2.04 40.50
N THR A 995 5.68 1.26 39.49
CA THR A 995 6.28 -0.04 39.20
C THR A 995 7.71 0.11 38.69
N MET A 996 8.00 1.11 37.86
CA MET A 996 9.37 1.43 37.45
C MET A 996 10.26 1.77 38.65
N ARG A 997 9.81 2.67 39.55
CA ARG A 997 10.53 3.01 40.79
C ARG A 997 10.85 1.76 41.62
N ARG A 998 9.85 0.91 41.91
CA ARG A 998 10.01 -0.34 42.68
C ARG A 998 10.93 -1.37 42.03
N VAL A 999 11.13 -1.31 40.71
CA VAL A 999 12.12 -2.12 39.99
C VAL A 999 13.52 -1.54 40.14
N LEU A 1000 13.67 -0.22 39.95
CA LEU A 1000 14.97 0.46 40.01
C LEU A 1000 15.55 0.48 41.43
N ASP A 1001 14.75 0.78 42.46
CA ASP A 1001 15.22 0.87 43.84
C ASP A 1001 15.74 -0.49 44.34
N ARG A 1002 15.01 -1.58 44.08
CA ARG A 1002 15.44 -2.97 44.34
C ARG A 1002 16.75 -3.34 43.64
N TRP A 1003 16.99 -2.78 42.47
CA TRP A 1003 18.18 -3.07 41.70
C TRP A 1003 19.38 -2.26 42.22
N ARG A 1004 19.14 -1.01 42.65
CA ARG A 1004 20.12 -0.18 43.34
C ARG A 1004 20.63 -0.78 44.64
N GLU A 1005 19.72 -1.33 45.45
CA GLU A 1005 20.02 -2.09 46.66
C GLU A 1005 21.01 -3.26 46.42
N ARG A 1006 21.13 -3.75 45.17
CA ARG A 1006 21.91 -4.95 44.83
C ARG A 1006 23.12 -4.71 43.94
N PHE A 1007 23.15 -3.63 43.16
CA PHE A 1007 24.20 -3.36 42.16
C PHE A 1007 24.82 -1.96 42.23
N GLY A 1008 24.31 -1.05 43.06
CA GLY A 1008 24.77 0.35 43.12
C GLY A 1008 23.80 1.35 42.47
N PRO A 1009 24.05 2.67 42.63
CA PRO A 1009 23.11 3.76 42.35
C PRO A 1009 22.66 3.94 40.90
#